data_AF-A0A3D0DF53-F1
#
_entry.id   AF-A0A3D0DF53-F1
#
_cell.length_a   1.000
_cell.length_b   1.000
_cell.length_c   1.000
_cell.angle_alpha   90.00
_cell.angle_beta   90.00
_cell.angle_gamma   90.00
#
_symmetry.space_group_name_H-M   'P 1'
#
loop_
_entity.id
_entity.type
_entity.pdbx_description
1 polymer ?
#
loop_
_entity_poly.entity_id
_entity_poly.type
_entity_poly.pdbx_seq_one_letter_code
_entity_poly.pdbx_strand_id
1 'polypeptide(L)'
;MGYRKREKLNTSRCVMRRIVLYLVLTIPLIPSLSKANPGYALQFDGIDDYVTMGDNYMLANSDFTFEFWISTSYQAFAPVMGKSNGSDVYGYTFEINRSSGKIDYKRCNYLGQSWTTSHSTITDGLWHHVAFVYENSTGFGKLIIDGNIDEQNALVTDIGISNAPFTISGNWGMFQGMIDEVRIWNYQRTVSEIQTYMHSKLAGNEQGLIGYWNFDGGQGDTAHDLSSSVIDGRLGNIDGPDTADPAWVISTAPIARIWYISVNGNDGTGDGSESNPFRTIQHGINVSSNSDTVLVAPGIYHENIDLFGKAIIMKSQSGAESTIIESLNSGSPIIYTNCYSIAFTVINGFTLLNALNTPAIKIDTSNISVLNNIFESNTNNIWPGGGGIGAWGPGVRRISGNVFRNNSAYSGGAINNIFGTVSIDSNIFESNNYHAVYLEHSDSSNIRYNLFYSNQGGLEISSSWNCVISNNTFVNNNTYASIIPWVLHHSKIINNIISLNAVGIAGFASDSITLCYNNVWQNTVDYDGIIPGEGSISVNPLFVGGDPANYHLLRSSPCLDVGDPNSPLDPDSTRADMGAYFFDQSYSILDYSLISPINNTIVNGANFVWHSTTDLDSGYTVYYKLYWDINPSFLATDSSVTLSDTFFTNQEAARSLRYYWKVEAFNYHALPIYSNQTWSFYLNGYPTRPAPFAPENGRDADSTALISWLVSTDPDSFDAVSYTIQIDNDSAFASPEVNQSGLRSGIILDDAFAIRLGELEGHENLQADTRYFWRVRADDNYGLSSDWTDGTNWFVYLAQNHPPNAPDSGFSPTGGEEVISLTPLITWANGSDPDPDDHAENLSYAIRLSTDSSFIGFIYYDTTGIGLNQIQPVAELADNTRYYYEIKTIDDGGLSSGWSARQDFWTNHYNFPPEPFPLMEPLAGTKQVVANTHFTWGGTVDYDPNSSFTYSIQFSPDSTFQWIARQVAGVNDTAITIATDTIALVGAYPFWRVVAVDDDGLMRIGGIPEQARRMIILPPGDANSSGNVTGLDVVYLVNYFKSKGPAPDPLLAGDANGSCSTTGLDVTFLVRFFKGMGPAPRRCAQ
;
A
#
# COMPACT_ATOMS: atom_id res chain seq x y z
N MET A 1 -48.20 31.47 -63.18
CA MET A 1 -49.31 31.30 -64.15
C MET A 1 -49.10 29.97 -64.87
N GLY A 2 -50.05 29.01 -64.76
CA GLY A 2 -50.03 27.67 -65.39
C GLY A 2 -49.05 26.68 -64.75
N TYR A 3 -49.39 25.45 -64.32
CA TYR A 3 -50.46 24.53 -64.68
C TYR A 3 -50.73 23.56 -63.52
N ARG A 4 -52.01 23.43 -63.13
CA ARG A 4 -52.56 22.32 -62.33
C ARG A 4 -52.85 21.12 -63.24
N LYS A 5 -52.90 19.93 -62.62
CA LYS A 5 -53.55 18.65 -63.00
C LYS A 5 -52.61 17.53 -63.46
N ARG A 6 -52.22 16.66 -62.51
CA ARG A 6 -52.32 15.19 -62.61
C ARG A 6 -51.92 14.51 -61.28
N GLU A 7 -52.78 14.66 -60.28
CA GLU A 7 -52.82 13.76 -59.12
C GLU A 7 -54.25 13.22 -59.03
N LYS A 8 -54.41 11.94 -59.42
CA LYS A 8 -55.55 11.03 -59.17
C LYS A 8 -55.45 9.90 -60.18
N LEU A 9 -54.59 8.92 -59.92
CA LEU A 9 -54.59 7.55 -60.46
C LEU A 9 -53.21 6.93 -60.17
N ASN A 10 -53.02 6.35 -58.97
CA ASN A 10 -52.00 5.32 -58.72
C ASN A 10 -52.12 4.64 -57.32
N THR A 11 -53.33 4.48 -56.78
CA THR A 11 -53.60 3.66 -55.58
C THR A 11 -54.05 2.23 -55.93
N SER A 12 -53.59 1.67 -57.06
CA SER A 12 -53.98 0.31 -57.46
C SER A 12 -52.89 -0.42 -58.25
N ARG A 13 -51.71 -0.63 -57.66
CA ARG A 13 -50.72 -1.62 -58.13
C ARG A 13 -49.89 -2.18 -56.97
N CYS A 14 -50.50 -2.99 -56.11
CA CYS A 14 -49.75 -3.88 -55.20
C CYS A 14 -50.45 -5.24 -54.99
N VAL A 15 -51.19 -5.71 -56.01
CA VAL A 15 -51.67 -7.09 -56.09
C VAL A 15 -51.35 -7.59 -57.50
N MET A 16 -50.16 -8.17 -57.67
CA MET A 16 -49.75 -9.11 -58.74
C MET A 16 -48.24 -9.02 -58.93
N ARG A 17 -47.50 -9.89 -58.24
CA ARG A 17 -46.34 -10.59 -58.80
C ARG A 17 -45.78 -11.57 -57.78
N ARG A 18 -46.30 -12.81 -57.83
CA ARG A 18 -45.61 -14.11 -57.66
C ARG A 18 -46.63 -15.19 -57.26
N ILE A 19 -47.45 -15.57 -58.23
CA ILE A 19 -48.08 -16.90 -58.28
C ILE A 19 -47.65 -17.48 -59.63
N VAL A 20 -46.98 -18.63 -59.60
CA VAL A 20 -46.81 -19.67 -60.64
C VAL A 20 -45.40 -20.27 -60.44
N LEU A 21 -45.31 -21.40 -59.73
CA LEU A 21 -44.92 -22.72 -60.24
C LEU A 21 -44.68 -23.68 -59.06
N TYR A 22 -45.11 -24.94 -59.22
CA TYR A 22 -45.01 -26.10 -58.33
C TYR A 22 -46.19 -26.40 -57.40
N LEU A 23 -47.17 -27.06 -58.01
CA LEU A 23 -48.15 -27.93 -57.40
C LEU A 23 -47.82 -29.36 -57.86
N VAL A 24 -47.15 -30.16 -57.03
CA VAL A 24 -47.15 -31.63 -57.11
C VAL A 24 -47.19 -32.16 -55.68
N LEU A 25 -48.17 -33.05 -55.46
CA LEU A 25 -48.47 -33.75 -54.22
C LEU A 25 -47.25 -34.43 -53.59
N THR A 26 -47.05 -34.20 -52.30
CA THR A 26 -47.09 -35.25 -51.26
C THR A 26 -47.57 -34.60 -49.97
N ILE A 27 -48.73 -35.03 -49.46
CA ILE A 27 -49.17 -34.71 -48.09
C ILE A 27 -48.59 -35.82 -47.21
N PRO A 28 -47.59 -35.55 -46.34
CA PRO A 28 -47.43 -36.38 -45.16
C PRO A 28 -48.58 -36.02 -44.21
N LEU A 29 -49.29 -37.02 -43.68
CA LEU A 29 -50.12 -36.83 -42.50
C LEU A 29 -49.25 -36.19 -41.42
N ILE A 30 -49.45 -34.90 -41.15
CA ILE A 30 -48.98 -34.29 -39.91
C ILE A 30 -49.90 -34.84 -38.83
N PRO A 31 -49.40 -35.57 -37.81
CA PRO A 31 -50.21 -35.86 -36.64
C PRO A 31 -50.64 -34.51 -36.06
N SER A 32 -51.92 -34.36 -35.75
CA SER A 32 -52.46 -33.17 -35.10
C SER A 32 -51.62 -32.85 -33.87
N LEU A 33 -50.67 -31.92 -33.99
CA LEU A 33 -50.03 -31.30 -32.84
C LEU A 33 -51.17 -30.71 -32.02
N SER A 34 -51.29 -31.16 -30.77
CA SER A 34 -52.12 -30.50 -29.79
C SER A 34 -51.69 -29.03 -29.77
N LYS A 35 -52.56 -28.17 -30.30
CA LYS A 35 -52.47 -26.73 -30.14
C LYS A 35 -52.16 -26.50 -28.66
N ALA A 36 -51.03 -25.86 -28.35
CA ALA A 36 -50.73 -25.41 -27.00
C ALA A 36 -51.99 -24.75 -26.43
N ASN A 37 -52.49 -25.30 -25.32
CA ASN A 37 -53.88 -25.12 -24.94
C ASN A 37 -54.13 -23.63 -24.66
N PRO A 38 -55.08 -22.97 -25.34
CA PRO A 38 -55.34 -21.54 -25.21
C PRO A 38 -55.68 -20.99 -23.83
N GLY A 39 -55.78 -21.86 -22.83
CA GLY A 39 -56.67 -21.69 -21.71
C GLY A 39 -58.08 -22.16 -22.05
N TYR A 40 -58.97 -22.11 -21.08
CA TYR A 40 -60.38 -22.40 -21.27
C TYR A 40 -61.24 -21.22 -20.85
N ALA A 41 -62.43 -21.14 -21.44
CA ALA A 41 -63.51 -20.27 -21.02
C ALA A 41 -64.72 -21.14 -20.68
N LEU A 42 -65.69 -20.57 -19.98
CA LEU A 42 -66.97 -21.23 -19.73
C LEU A 42 -68.00 -20.82 -20.78
N GLN A 43 -68.58 -21.80 -21.46
CA GLN A 43 -69.68 -21.62 -22.40
C GLN A 43 -71.02 -21.95 -21.73
N PHE A 44 -71.94 -21.00 -21.78
CA PHE A 44 -73.30 -21.10 -21.25
C PHE A 44 -74.29 -21.24 -22.41
N ASP A 45 -75.23 -22.18 -22.29
CA ASP A 45 -76.18 -22.55 -23.35
C ASP A 45 -77.48 -21.72 -23.35
N GLY A 46 -77.76 -21.00 -22.28
CA GLY A 46 -78.97 -20.20 -22.09
C GLY A 46 -80.20 -20.96 -21.59
N ILE A 47 -80.06 -22.19 -21.12
CA ILE A 47 -81.14 -23.06 -20.63
C ILE A 47 -81.11 -23.21 -19.11
N ASP A 48 -80.03 -23.77 -18.57
CA ASP A 48 -79.86 -24.03 -17.13
C ASP A 48 -78.42 -23.88 -16.60
N ASP A 49 -77.46 -23.48 -17.44
CA ASP A 49 -76.05 -23.27 -17.05
C ASP A 49 -75.83 -22.07 -16.12
N TYR A 50 -75.14 -22.29 -15.00
CA TYR A 50 -74.62 -21.22 -14.14
C TYR A 50 -73.44 -21.66 -13.27
N VAL A 51 -72.71 -20.69 -12.72
CA VAL A 51 -71.68 -20.87 -11.69
C VAL A 51 -72.12 -20.15 -10.42
N THR A 52 -72.00 -20.77 -9.25
CA THR A 52 -72.29 -20.16 -7.96
C THR A 52 -71.05 -20.07 -7.08
N MET A 53 -70.80 -18.88 -6.52
CA MET A 53 -69.75 -18.62 -5.54
C MET A 53 -70.32 -18.52 -4.11
N GLY A 54 -71.57 -18.97 -3.91
CA GLY A 54 -72.26 -18.90 -2.63
C GLY A 54 -72.56 -17.47 -2.17
N ASP A 55 -72.80 -17.31 -0.86
CA ASP A 55 -73.12 -16.02 -0.23
C ASP A 55 -71.85 -15.19 0.06
N ASN A 56 -71.09 -14.88 -1.00
CA ASN A 56 -69.85 -14.10 -0.93
C ASN A 56 -69.98 -12.76 -1.68
N TYR A 57 -68.89 -11.97 -1.64
CA TYR A 57 -68.73 -10.72 -2.38
C TYR A 57 -69.81 -9.67 -2.07
N MET A 58 -70.08 -9.44 -0.78
CA MET A 58 -70.90 -8.30 -0.35
C MET A 58 -70.15 -6.97 -0.53
N LEU A 59 -70.20 -6.40 -1.73
CA LEU A 59 -69.55 -5.12 -2.07
C LEU A 59 -70.40 -3.90 -1.67
N ALA A 60 -71.18 -4.06 -0.59
CA ALA A 60 -71.99 -3.00 -0.04
C ALA A 60 -71.09 -1.99 0.68
N ASN A 61 -71.07 -0.75 0.18
CA ASN A 61 -70.43 0.42 0.80
C ASN A 61 -68.89 0.46 0.73
N SER A 62 -68.30 -0.16 -0.29
CA SER A 62 -66.87 -0.04 -0.60
C SER A 62 -66.63 0.42 -2.03
N ASP A 63 -65.44 0.94 -2.29
CA ASP A 63 -64.94 1.07 -3.66
C ASP A 63 -64.68 -0.34 -4.22
N PHE A 64 -64.91 -0.53 -5.51
CA PHE A 64 -64.60 -1.80 -6.17
C PHE A 64 -64.49 -1.65 -7.68
N THR A 65 -63.86 -2.65 -8.30
CA THR A 65 -63.89 -2.86 -9.75
C THR A 65 -64.24 -4.31 -10.06
N PHE A 66 -65.21 -4.52 -10.95
CA PHE A 66 -65.42 -5.80 -11.64
C PHE A 66 -64.87 -5.72 -13.05
N GLU A 67 -64.30 -6.80 -13.54
CA GLU A 67 -63.90 -6.93 -14.94
C GLU A 67 -64.00 -8.38 -15.41
N PHE A 68 -64.36 -8.58 -16.68
CA PHE A 68 -64.44 -9.90 -17.31
C PHE A 68 -64.45 -9.75 -18.84
N TRP A 69 -64.07 -10.82 -19.54
CA TRP A 69 -64.29 -10.97 -20.97
C TRP A 69 -65.61 -11.69 -21.22
N ILE A 70 -66.37 -11.22 -22.21
CA ILE A 70 -67.66 -11.79 -22.62
C ILE A 70 -67.76 -11.88 -24.14
N SER A 71 -68.29 -12.99 -24.65
CA SER A 71 -68.67 -13.14 -26.06
C SER A 71 -70.09 -13.70 -26.16
N THR A 72 -70.98 -12.96 -26.81
CA THR A 72 -72.37 -13.37 -26.96
C THR A 72 -73.00 -12.77 -28.21
N SER A 73 -73.94 -13.50 -28.82
CA SER A 73 -74.88 -12.97 -29.82
C SER A 73 -76.32 -12.91 -29.26
N TYR A 74 -76.47 -13.21 -27.97
CA TYR A 74 -77.76 -13.39 -27.31
C TYR A 74 -78.34 -12.05 -26.89
N GLN A 75 -79.41 -11.63 -27.56
CA GLN A 75 -80.17 -10.42 -27.25
C GLN A 75 -81.46 -10.75 -26.49
N ALA A 76 -81.34 -11.28 -25.28
CA ALA A 76 -82.45 -11.42 -24.35
C ALA A 76 -82.14 -10.74 -23.02
N PHE A 77 -83.18 -10.52 -22.22
CA PHE A 77 -83.01 -10.01 -20.87
C PHE A 77 -82.50 -11.14 -20.00
N ALA A 78 -81.18 -11.17 -19.76
CA ALA A 78 -80.51 -12.23 -19.01
C ALA A 78 -79.44 -11.65 -18.06
N PRO A 79 -79.37 -12.14 -16.82
CA PRO A 79 -78.28 -11.80 -15.91
C PRO A 79 -76.97 -12.42 -16.39
N VAL A 80 -75.92 -11.61 -16.45
CA VAL A 80 -74.56 -12.08 -16.78
C VAL A 80 -73.85 -12.49 -15.49
N MET A 81 -73.86 -11.62 -14.49
CA MET A 81 -73.16 -11.84 -13.24
C MET A 81 -73.66 -10.90 -12.15
N GLY A 82 -73.81 -11.36 -10.92
CA GLY A 82 -74.14 -10.48 -9.81
C GLY A 82 -74.69 -11.18 -8.58
N LYS A 83 -75.14 -10.35 -7.63
CA LYS A 83 -75.77 -10.76 -6.38
C LYS A 83 -77.16 -10.13 -6.28
N SER A 84 -78.16 -10.81 -6.82
CA SER A 84 -79.55 -10.38 -6.87
C SER A 84 -80.45 -11.59 -7.14
N ASN A 85 -81.72 -11.58 -6.74
CA ASN A 85 -82.71 -12.57 -7.18
C ASN A 85 -83.70 -12.03 -8.24
N GLY A 86 -83.45 -10.83 -8.78
CA GLY A 86 -84.26 -10.22 -9.84
C GLY A 86 -85.52 -9.51 -9.35
N SER A 87 -85.96 -9.81 -8.12
CA SER A 87 -87.09 -9.17 -7.43
C SER A 87 -86.71 -8.42 -6.15
N ASP A 88 -85.43 -8.52 -5.74
CA ASP A 88 -84.94 -8.02 -4.47
C ASP A 88 -84.93 -6.50 -4.35
N VAL A 89 -85.15 -6.08 -3.12
CA VAL A 89 -84.97 -4.70 -2.65
C VAL A 89 -83.48 -4.33 -2.60
N TYR A 90 -82.55 -5.29 -2.54
CA TYR A 90 -81.10 -5.06 -2.37
C TYR A 90 -80.26 -5.94 -3.29
N GLY A 91 -79.27 -5.36 -3.97
CA GLY A 91 -78.30 -6.13 -4.76
C GLY A 91 -77.68 -5.37 -5.92
N TYR A 92 -76.89 -6.08 -6.73
CA TYR A 92 -76.29 -5.57 -7.95
C TYR A 92 -76.15 -6.68 -9.00
N THR A 93 -76.19 -6.33 -10.28
CA THR A 93 -76.06 -7.30 -11.38
C THR A 93 -75.64 -6.64 -12.68
N PHE A 94 -74.84 -7.34 -13.47
CA PHE A 94 -74.74 -7.12 -14.90
C PHE A 94 -75.86 -7.86 -15.61
N GLU A 95 -76.48 -7.23 -16.62
CA GLU A 95 -77.53 -7.82 -17.43
C GLU A 95 -77.46 -7.36 -18.88
N ILE A 96 -77.87 -8.24 -19.81
CA ILE A 96 -77.98 -7.89 -21.23
C ILE A 96 -79.31 -7.19 -21.49
N ASN A 97 -79.27 -6.03 -22.13
CA ASN A 97 -80.45 -5.28 -22.50
C ASN A 97 -81.10 -5.88 -23.76
N ARG A 98 -82.26 -6.53 -23.59
CA ARG A 98 -83.02 -7.18 -24.68
C ARG A 98 -83.27 -6.28 -25.90
N SER A 99 -83.49 -4.99 -25.69
CA SER A 99 -83.91 -4.08 -26.77
C SER A 99 -82.76 -3.47 -27.57
N SER A 100 -81.54 -3.50 -27.03
CA SER A 100 -80.39 -2.78 -27.59
C SER A 100 -79.11 -3.59 -27.73
N GLY A 101 -79.03 -4.78 -27.12
CA GLY A 101 -77.82 -5.61 -27.09
C GLY A 101 -76.66 -4.96 -26.32
N LYS A 102 -76.98 -3.98 -25.47
CA LYS A 102 -76.05 -3.29 -24.57
C LYS A 102 -75.94 -4.04 -23.26
N ILE A 103 -74.90 -3.74 -22.48
CA ILE A 103 -74.76 -4.27 -21.12
C ILE A 103 -75.15 -3.19 -20.10
N ASP A 104 -75.97 -3.60 -19.15
CA ASP A 104 -76.44 -2.79 -18.04
C ASP A 104 -75.75 -3.26 -16.77
N TYR A 105 -75.22 -2.34 -15.97
CA TYR A 105 -74.91 -2.59 -14.56
C TYR A 105 -76.01 -1.98 -13.69
N LYS A 106 -76.82 -2.82 -13.06
CA LYS A 106 -77.94 -2.45 -12.21
C LYS A 106 -77.56 -2.55 -10.73
N ARG A 107 -78.03 -1.58 -9.94
CA ARG A 107 -77.87 -1.51 -8.48
C ARG A 107 -79.22 -1.18 -7.82
N CYS A 108 -79.57 -1.88 -6.74
CA CYS A 108 -80.87 -1.79 -6.07
C CYS A 108 -80.73 -1.57 -4.56
N ASN A 109 -81.54 -0.67 -3.98
CA ASN A 109 -81.75 -0.53 -2.54
C ASN A 109 -83.25 -0.29 -2.22
N TYR A 110 -83.58 -0.07 -0.93
CA TYR A 110 -84.95 0.17 -0.47
C TYR A 110 -85.61 1.45 -1.01
N LEU A 111 -84.83 2.37 -1.58
CA LEU A 111 -85.32 3.62 -2.17
C LEU A 111 -85.59 3.49 -3.67
N GLY A 112 -85.03 2.48 -4.35
CA GLY A 112 -85.24 2.26 -5.77
C GLY A 112 -84.09 1.55 -6.47
N GLN A 113 -84.13 1.60 -7.81
CA GLN A 113 -83.14 0.97 -8.69
C GLN A 113 -82.47 2.04 -9.56
N SER A 114 -81.20 1.83 -9.90
CA SER A 114 -80.43 2.65 -10.83
C SER A 114 -79.55 1.77 -11.72
N TRP A 115 -79.21 2.26 -12.91
CA TRP A 115 -78.40 1.53 -13.88
C TRP A 115 -77.40 2.44 -14.59
N THR A 116 -76.28 1.83 -14.98
CA THR A 116 -75.36 2.38 -15.99
C THR A 116 -75.42 1.48 -17.22
N THR A 117 -75.88 2.02 -18.34
CA THR A 117 -76.06 1.29 -19.61
C THR A 117 -74.93 1.68 -20.57
N SER A 118 -74.31 0.71 -21.25
CA SER A 118 -73.28 0.98 -22.25
C SER A 118 -73.81 1.80 -23.44
N HIS A 119 -72.98 2.64 -24.03
CA HIS A 119 -73.18 3.15 -25.39
C HIS A 119 -72.95 2.05 -26.43
N SER A 120 -71.95 1.22 -26.21
CA SER A 120 -71.53 0.14 -27.10
C SER A 120 -72.44 -1.10 -26.98
N THR A 121 -72.78 -1.68 -28.13
CA THR A 121 -73.47 -2.99 -28.20
C THR A 121 -72.42 -4.09 -28.08
N ILE A 122 -72.66 -5.11 -27.26
CA ILE A 122 -71.71 -6.21 -27.00
C ILE A 122 -72.22 -7.58 -27.47
N THR A 123 -73.40 -7.62 -28.10
CA THR A 123 -74.05 -8.86 -28.56
C THR A 123 -73.79 -9.16 -30.04
N ASP A 124 -72.59 -8.88 -30.54
CA ASP A 124 -72.22 -9.09 -31.96
C ASP A 124 -71.51 -10.43 -32.21
N GLY A 125 -71.32 -11.23 -31.14
CA GLY A 125 -70.62 -12.51 -31.16
C GLY A 125 -69.10 -12.39 -31.01
N LEU A 126 -68.53 -11.19 -30.92
CA LEU A 126 -67.11 -10.96 -30.66
C LEU A 126 -66.83 -10.95 -29.16
N TRP A 127 -65.56 -11.04 -28.79
CA TRP A 127 -65.12 -10.86 -27.40
C TRP A 127 -65.05 -9.38 -27.07
N HIS A 128 -65.70 -8.98 -25.99
CA HIS A 128 -65.62 -7.66 -25.40
C HIS A 128 -65.10 -7.75 -23.96
N HIS A 129 -64.25 -6.81 -23.58
CA HIS A 129 -63.86 -6.64 -22.19
C HIS A 129 -64.82 -5.66 -21.52
N VAL A 130 -65.49 -6.10 -20.46
CA VAL A 130 -66.40 -5.28 -19.67
C VAL A 130 -65.77 -5.05 -18.31
N ALA A 131 -65.64 -3.78 -17.92
CA ALA A 131 -65.29 -3.41 -16.56
C ALA A 131 -66.29 -2.40 -15.97
N PHE A 132 -66.58 -2.54 -14.69
CA PHE A 132 -67.40 -1.59 -13.94
C PHE A 132 -66.65 -1.15 -12.69
N VAL A 133 -66.47 0.16 -12.57
CA VAL A 133 -65.70 0.79 -11.49
C VAL A 133 -66.66 1.63 -10.65
N TYR A 134 -66.73 1.36 -9.36
CA TYR A 134 -67.58 2.10 -8.42
C TYR A 134 -66.76 2.88 -7.41
N GLU A 135 -67.10 4.16 -7.25
CA GLU A 135 -66.59 5.04 -6.22
C GLU A 135 -67.68 5.29 -5.18
N ASN A 136 -67.50 4.75 -3.98
CA ASN A 136 -68.49 4.81 -2.91
C ASN A 136 -68.64 6.20 -2.30
N SER A 137 -67.55 6.98 -2.28
CA SER A 137 -67.55 8.35 -1.75
C SER A 137 -68.43 9.30 -2.56
N THR A 138 -68.49 9.11 -3.88
CA THR A 138 -69.26 9.95 -4.80
C THR A 138 -70.57 9.30 -5.26
N GLY A 139 -70.68 7.98 -5.14
CA GLY A 139 -71.82 7.20 -5.63
C GLY A 139 -71.82 7.00 -7.15
N PHE A 140 -70.73 7.33 -7.85
CA PHE A 140 -70.64 7.18 -9.30
C PHE A 140 -70.11 5.81 -9.73
N GLY A 141 -70.79 5.22 -10.71
CA GLY A 141 -70.39 4.01 -11.40
C GLY A 141 -69.96 4.31 -12.83
N LYS A 142 -68.77 3.85 -13.23
CA LYS A 142 -68.22 3.97 -14.59
C LYS A 142 -68.22 2.61 -15.25
N LEU A 143 -68.85 2.51 -16.42
CA LEU A 143 -68.82 1.33 -17.26
C LEU A 143 -67.79 1.54 -18.37
N ILE A 144 -66.88 0.59 -18.50
CA ILE A 144 -65.74 0.61 -19.41
C ILE A 144 -65.88 -0.58 -20.35
N ILE A 145 -65.91 -0.32 -21.66
CA ILE A 145 -66.00 -1.34 -22.71
C ILE A 145 -64.73 -1.28 -23.55
N ASP A 146 -64.09 -2.43 -23.74
CA ASP A 146 -62.85 -2.58 -24.53
C ASP A 146 -61.76 -1.56 -24.15
N GLY A 147 -61.63 -1.35 -22.83
CA GLY A 147 -60.63 -0.47 -22.23
C GLY A 147 -60.98 1.02 -22.26
N ASN A 148 -62.12 1.44 -22.81
CA ASN A 148 -62.52 2.85 -22.86
C ASN A 148 -63.74 3.12 -21.95
N ILE A 149 -63.78 4.27 -21.29
CA ILE A 149 -64.99 4.69 -20.56
C ILE A 149 -66.11 4.83 -21.59
N ASP A 150 -67.13 4.01 -21.44
CA ASP A 150 -68.25 3.95 -22.33
C ASP A 150 -69.43 4.75 -21.75
N GLU A 151 -69.68 4.67 -20.42
CA GLU A 151 -70.69 5.49 -19.74
C GLU A 151 -70.34 5.71 -18.25
N GLN A 152 -70.85 6.80 -17.65
CA GLN A 152 -70.80 7.01 -16.20
C GLN A 152 -72.10 7.59 -15.66
N ASN A 153 -72.61 7.04 -14.55
CA ASN A 153 -73.84 7.52 -13.93
C ASN A 153 -73.75 7.51 -12.40
N ALA A 154 -74.50 8.40 -11.77
CA ALA A 154 -74.77 8.33 -10.35
C ALA A 154 -75.72 7.15 -10.08
N LEU A 155 -75.36 6.30 -9.13
CA LEU A 155 -76.15 5.13 -8.75
C LEU A 155 -76.64 5.26 -7.31
N VAL A 156 -77.64 4.45 -6.96
CA VAL A 156 -78.10 4.36 -5.58
C VAL A 156 -76.95 3.92 -4.65
N THR A 157 -76.73 4.68 -3.58
CA THR A 157 -75.76 4.37 -2.52
C THR A 157 -76.41 3.48 -1.45
N ASP A 158 -75.64 2.96 -0.50
CA ASP A 158 -76.16 2.19 0.65
C ASP A 158 -77.03 0.99 0.23
N ILE A 159 -76.51 0.15 -0.66
CA ILE A 159 -77.16 -1.12 -0.96
C ILE A 159 -77.10 -1.99 0.30
N GLY A 160 -78.27 -2.36 0.82
CA GLY A 160 -78.38 -3.25 1.98
C GLY A 160 -77.85 -4.65 1.69
N ILE A 161 -77.88 -5.51 2.71
CA ILE A 161 -77.38 -6.88 2.58
C ILE A 161 -78.36 -7.70 1.72
N SER A 162 -77.87 -8.22 0.60
CA SER A 162 -78.57 -9.24 -0.19
C SER A 162 -78.10 -10.61 0.28
N ASN A 163 -79.03 -11.54 0.53
CA ASN A 163 -78.72 -12.93 0.84
C ASN A 163 -78.71 -13.83 -0.41
N ALA A 164 -78.82 -13.24 -1.61
CA ALA A 164 -78.73 -13.99 -2.86
C ALA A 164 -77.29 -14.50 -3.06
N PRO A 165 -77.08 -15.69 -3.65
CA PRO A 165 -75.73 -16.11 -4.03
C PRO A 165 -75.14 -15.15 -5.08
N PHE A 166 -73.82 -15.01 -5.09
CA PHE A 166 -73.13 -14.41 -6.23
C PHE A 166 -73.00 -15.47 -7.33
N THR A 167 -73.53 -15.18 -8.52
CA THR A 167 -73.54 -16.15 -9.62
C THR A 167 -73.03 -15.54 -10.92
N ILE A 168 -72.49 -16.40 -11.79
CA ILE A 168 -72.25 -16.14 -13.22
C ILE A 168 -73.32 -16.92 -13.99
N SER A 169 -74.14 -16.21 -14.77
CA SER A 169 -75.44 -16.71 -15.22
C SER A 169 -76.35 -17.12 -14.03
N GLY A 170 -77.62 -17.41 -14.29
CA GLY A 170 -78.57 -17.81 -13.27
C GLY A 170 -79.22 -16.67 -12.47
N ASN A 171 -80.00 -17.03 -11.45
CA ASN A 171 -80.94 -16.21 -10.66
C ASN A 171 -82.37 -16.09 -11.22
N TRP A 172 -82.60 -15.35 -12.32
CA TRP A 172 -83.95 -15.13 -12.89
C TRP A 172 -84.03 -15.32 -14.42
N GLY A 173 -82.92 -15.67 -15.03
CA GLY A 173 -82.77 -15.97 -16.44
C GLY A 173 -81.40 -16.62 -16.65
N MET A 174 -81.18 -17.18 -17.83
CA MET A 174 -79.91 -17.83 -18.16
C MET A 174 -79.22 -17.06 -19.28
N PHE A 175 -77.91 -16.85 -19.10
CA PHE A 175 -77.06 -16.24 -20.10
C PHE A 175 -76.67 -17.27 -21.14
N GLN A 176 -76.62 -16.85 -22.41
CA GLN A 176 -76.06 -17.65 -23.50
C GLN A 176 -74.83 -16.93 -24.05
N GLY A 177 -73.69 -17.60 -24.06
CA GLY A 177 -72.42 -17.03 -24.53
C GLY A 177 -71.22 -17.64 -23.84
N MET A 178 -70.07 -16.98 -23.93
CA MET A 178 -68.82 -17.38 -23.29
C MET A 178 -68.34 -16.27 -22.35
N ILE A 179 -67.77 -16.66 -21.21
CA ILE A 179 -67.17 -15.75 -20.23
C ILE A 179 -65.77 -16.23 -19.87
N ASP A 180 -64.84 -15.29 -19.74
CA ASP A 180 -63.45 -15.55 -19.35
C ASP A 180 -62.88 -14.46 -18.43
N GLU A 181 -61.80 -14.77 -17.71
CA GLU A 181 -60.97 -13.82 -16.95
C GLU A 181 -61.77 -12.90 -16.00
N VAL A 182 -62.61 -13.50 -15.16
CA VAL A 182 -63.44 -12.78 -14.19
C VAL A 182 -62.59 -12.31 -13.03
N ARG A 183 -62.60 -11.01 -12.73
CA ARG A 183 -61.81 -10.42 -11.64
C ARG A 183 -62.64 -9.43 -10.83
N ILE A 184 -62.38 -9.42 -9.52
CA ILE A 184 -63.02 -8.53 -8.54
C ILE A 184 -61.94 -7.88 -7.70
N TRP A 185 -61.98 -6.55 -7.64
CA TRP A 185 -61.04 -5.73 -6.89
C TRP A 185 -61.76 -4.93 -5.81
N ASN A 186 -61.13 -4.72 -4.65
CA ASN A 186 -61.67 -3.94 -3.53
C ASN A 186 -61.32 -2.44 -3.56
N TYR A 187 -60.92 -1.93 -4.72
CA TYR A 187 -60.65 -0.51 -4.94
C TYR A 187 -61.07 -0.09 -6.35
N GLN A 188 -61.19 1.22 -6.58
CA GLN A 188 -61.45 1.80 -7.88
C GLN A 188 -60.19 1.76 -8.76
N ARG A 189 -60.12 0.79 -9.68
CA ARG A 189 -59.10 0.78 -10.73
C ARG A 189 -59.29 1.95 -11.69
N THR A 190 -58.18 2.51 -12.13
CA THR A 190 -58.11 3.51 -13.18
C THR A 190 -58.28 2.88 -14.57
N VAL A 191 -58.68 3.69 -15.56
CA VAL A 191 -58.77 3.24 -16.97
C VAL A 191 -57.42 2.74 -17.48
N SER A 192 -56.32 3.40 -17.09
CA SER A 192 -54.97 3.00 -17.48
C SER A 192 -54.61 1.62 -16.92
N GLU A 193 -54.94 1.34 -15.66
CA GLU A 193 -54.72 0.01 -15.08
C GLU A 193 -55.54 -1.04 -15.83
N ILE A 194 -56.82 -0.78 -16.11
CA ILE A 194 -57.67 -1.72 -16.85
C ILE A 194 -57.09 -1.99 -18.25
N GLN A 195 -56.76 -0.97 -19.02
CA GLN A 195 -56.14 -1.12 -20.35
C GLN A 195 -54.82 -1.91 -20.32
N THR A 196 -54.05 -1.74 -19.24
CA THR A 196 -52.76 -2.41 -19.06
C THR A 196 -52.93 -3.91 -18.84
N TYR A 197 -53.94 -4.31 -18.06
CA TYR A 197 -54.06 -5.69 -17.57
C TYR A 197 -55.22 -6.49 -18.18
N MET A 198 -56.13 -5.87 -18.95
CA MET A 198 -57.28 -6.57 -19.54
C MET A 198 -56.87 -7.71 -20.48
N HIS A 199 -55.72 -7.60 -21.13
CA HIS A 199 -55.18 -8.63 -22.01
C HIS A 199 -54.14 -9.52 -21.31
N SER A 200 -54.01 -9.54 -19.99
CA SER A 200 -52.91 -10.27 -19.31
C SER A 200 -53.44 -11.21 -18.26
N LYS A 201 -52.91 -12.43 -18.16
CA LYS A 201 -53.17 -13.30 -17.00
C LYS A 201 -52.52 -12.70 -15.76
N LEU A 202 -53.27 -12.66 -14.67
CA LEU A 202 -52.80 -12.20 -13.37
C LEU A 202 -52.15 -13.33 -12.58
N ALA A 203 -51.29 -12.99 -11.63
CA ALA A 203 -50.65 -13.93 -10.71
C ALA A 203 -51.59 -14.37 -9.57
N GLY A 204 -52.62 -13.58 -9.26
CA GLY A 204 -53.60 -13.85 -8.21
C GLY A 204 -53.27 -13.21 -6.85
N ASN A 205 -52.06 -12.68 -6.69
CA ASN A 205 -51.59 -12.04 -5.46
C ASN A 205 -51.49 -10.50 -5.57
N GLU A 206 -52.07 -9.91 -6.62
CA GLU A 206 -52.10 -8.46 -6.80
C GLU A 206 -52.84 -7.76 -5.65
N GLN A 207 -52.30 -6.62 -5.21
CA GLN A 207 -52.89 -5.87 -4.11
C GLN A 207 -54.33 -5.44 -4.44
N GLY A 208 -55.27 -5.81 -3.57
CA GLY A 208 -56.68 -5.48 -3.70
C GLY A 208 -57.49 -6.41 -4.62
N LEU A 209 -56.87 -7.42 -5.23
CA LEU A 209 -57.58 -8.48 -5.96
C LEU A 209 -58.21 -9.44 -4.95
N ILE A 210 -59.53 -9.53 -4.95
CA ILE A 210 -60.30 -10.33 -3.99
C ILE A 210 -61.06 -11.49 -4.61
N GLY A 211 -61.09 -11.60 -5.94
CA GLY A 211 -61.61 -12.76 -6.66
C GLY A 211 -61.03 -12.81 -8.07
N TYR A 212 -60.57 -13.99 -8.51
CA TYR A 212 -59.99 -14.16 -9.85
C TYR A 212 -60.21 -15.57 -10.39
N TRP A 213 -61.03 -15.69 -11.44
CA TRP A 213 -61.28 -16.93 -12.17
C TRP A 213 -60.89 -16.76 -13.63
N ASN A 214 -59.78 -17.38 -14.02
CA ASN A 214 -59.27 -17.42 -15.40
C ASN A 214 -59.76 -18.64 -16.19
N PHE A 215 -60.55 -19.51 -15.55
CA PHE A 215 -61.12 -20.73 -16.11
C PHE A 215 -60.13 -21.69 -16.79
N ASP A 216 -58.83 -21.62 -16.52
CA ASP A 216 -57.83 -22.48 -17.17
C ASP A 216 -57.81 -23.93 -16.64
N GLY A 217 -58.57 -24.23 -15.59
CA GLY A 217 -58.68 -25.59 -15.02
C GLY A 217 -59.24 -26.60 -16.03
N GLY A 218 -60.16 -26.17 -16.90
CA GLY A 218 -60.58 -26.88 -18.12
C GLY A 218 -61.33 -28.20 -17.94
N GLN A 219 -61.63 -28.61 -16.70
CA GLN A 219 -62.28 -29.88 -16.39
C GLN A 219 -62.94 -29.86 -15.01
N GLY A 220 -63.94 -30.74 -14.83
CA GLY A 220 -64.69 -30.88 -13.57
C GLY A 220 -65.67 -29.75 -13.33
N ASP A 221 -66.18 -29.67 -12.09
CA ASP A 221 -67.33 -28.82 -11.75
C ASP A 221 -66.93 -27.64 -10.84
N THR A 222 -65.64 -27.32 -10.84
CA THR A 222 -65.07 -26.28 -9.97
C THR A 222 -64.27 -25.28 -10.81
N ALA A 223 -64.70 -24.03 -10.77
CA ALA A 223 -63.93 -22.88 -11.23
C ALA A 223 -63.08 -22.37 -10.05
N HIS A 224 -61.77 -22.61 -10.10
CA HIS A 224 -60.87 -22.21 -9.03
C HIS A 224 -60.67 -20.70 -8.95
N ASP A 225 -60.76 -20.15 -7.74
CA ASP A 225 -60.38 -18.78 -7.44
C ASP A 225 -58.87 -18.72 -7.16
N LEU A 226 -58.14 -18.05 -8.05
CA LEU A 226 -56.70 -17.87 -7.96
C LEU A 226 -56.30 -16.70 -7.06
N SER A 227 -57.27 -15.93 -6.56
CA SER A 227 -57.00 -14.85 -5.62
C SER A 227 -56.69 -15.37 -4.20
N SER A 228 -56.23 -14.47 -3.34
CA SER A 228 -56.01 -14.78 -1.92
C SER A 228 -57.29 -15.16 -1.15
N SER A 229 -58.49 -14.90 -1.69
CA SER A 229 -59.75 -15.26 -1.04
C SER A 229 -60.09 -16.74 -1.15
N VAL A 230 -59.63 -17.41 -2.22
CA VAL A 230 -59.84 -18.84 -2.51
C VAL A 230 -61.33 -19.25 -2.43
N ILE A 231 -62.21 -18.42 -2.99
CA ILE A 231 -63.65 -18.67 -3.06
C ILE A 231 -63.97 -19.33 -4.41
N ASP A 232 -63.79 -20.65 -4.48
CA ASP A 232 -64.07 -21.42 -5.70
C ASP A 232 -65.55 -21.33 -6.12
N GLY A 233 -65.79 -21.26 -7.44
CA GLY A 233 -67.12 -21.33 -8.03
C GLY A 233 -67.52 -22.76 -8.35
N ARG A 234 -68.73 -23.18 -7.97
CA ARG A 234 -69.30 -24.47 -8.35
C ARG A 234 -70.12 -24.32 -9.63
N LEU A 235 -69.87 -25.17 -10.61
CA LEU A 235 -70.66 -25.29 -11.83
C LEU A 235 -71.92 -26.11 -11.50
N GLY A 236 -73.09 -25.57 -11.87
CA GLY A 236 -74.37 -26.25 -11.68
C GLY A 236 -74.71 -26.63 -10.22
N ASN A 237 -75.63 -27.58 -10.07
CA ASN A 237 -76.18 -27.99 -8.77
C ASN A 237 -75.94 -29.46 -8.39
N ILE A 238 -75.49 -30.29 -9.32
CA ILE A 238 -75.25 -31.72 -9.14
C ILE A 238 -73.74 -31.96 -9.11
N ASP A 239 -73.29 -33.01 -8.42
CA ASP A 239 -71.88 -33.37 -8.41
C ASP A 239 -71.56 -34.25 -9.64
N GLY A 240 -70.52 -33.89 -10.38
CA GLY A 240 -70.10 -34.52 -11.63
C GLY A 240 -70.63 -33.76 -12.86
N PRO A 241 -69.87 -33.75 -13.98
CA PRO A 241 -70.27 -33.00 -15.17
C PRO A 241 -71.63 -33.43 -15.71
N ASP A 242 -72.56 -32.50 -15.85
CA ASP A 242 -73.88 -32.70 -16.45
C ASP A 242 -74.27 -31.63 -17.47
N THR A 243 -75.51 -31.64 -17.95
CA THR A 243 -75.99 -30.73 -19.01
C THR A 243 -76.38 -29.34 -18.52
N ALA A 244 -76.46 -29.14 -17.21
CA ALA A 244 -76.73 -27.87 -16.53
C ALA A 244 -75.43 -27.21 -16.00
N ASP A 245 -74.28 -27.79 -16.32
CA ASP A 245 -72.97 -27.20 -16.10
C ASP A 245 -72.51 -26.45 -17.36
N PRO A 246 -71.98 -25.22 -17.23
CA PRO A 246 -71.37 -24.56 -18.37
C PRO A 246 -70.18 -25.37 -18.89
N ALA A 247 -70.09 -25.52 -20.20
CA ALA A 247 -69.07 -26.32 -20.84
C ALA A 247 -67.71 -25.61 -20.85
N TRP A 248 -66.64 -26.34 -20.48
CA TRP A 248 -65.27 -25.90 -20.71
C TRP A 248 -64.96 -25.89 -22.22
N VAL A 249 -64.71 -24.71 -22.77
CA VAL A 249 -64.31 -24.54 -24.18
C VAL A 249 -62.95 -23.90 -24.27
N ILE A 250 -62.22 -24.20 -25.34
CA ILE A 250 -60.95 -23.52 -25.62
C ILE A 250 -61.21 -22.02 -25.72
N SER A 251 -60.56 -21.22 -24.87
CA SER A 251 -60.75 -19.77 -24.89
C SER A 251 -60.17 -19.16 -26.16
N THR A 252 -60.90 -18.20 -26.72
CA THR A 252 -60.46 -17.34 -27.83
C THR A 252 -60.47 -15.87 -27.44
N ALA A 253 -60.66 -15.56 -26.14
CA ALA A 253 -60.51 -14.22 -25.63
C ALA A 253 -59.08 -13.73 -25.91
N PRO A 254 -58.89 -12.44 -26.25
CA PRO A 254 -57.60 -11.90 -26.64
C PRO A 254 -56.69 -11.68 -25.42
N ILE A 255 -56.36 -12.75 -24.69
CA ILE A 255 -55.43 -12.74 -23.55
C ILE A 255 -54.02 -13.02 -24.07
N ALA A 256 -53.13 -12.06 -23.90
CA ALA A 256 -51.71 -12.14 -24.25
C ALA A 256 -51.05 -13.35 -23.59
N ARG A 257 -50.42 -14.18 -24.41
CA ARG A 257 -49.63 -15.34 -23.97
C ARG A 257 -48.15 -15.03 -23.91
N ILE A 258 -47.45 -15.84 -23.14
CA ILE A 258 -45.99 -15.92 -23.19
C ILE A 258 -45.62 -17.20 -23.92
N TRP A 259 -44.90 -17.06 -25.03
CA TRP A 259 -44.30 -18.16 -25.77
C TRP A 259 -42.82 -18.25 -25.36
N TYR A 260 -42.41 -19.40 -24.82
CA TYR A 260 -41.05 -19.65 -24.36
C TYR A 260 -40.19 -20.24 -25.47
N ILE A 261 -39.04 -19.62 -25.73
CA ILE A 261 -38.08 -20.01 -26.77
C ILE A 261 -36.75 -20.36 -26.09
N SER A 262 -36.15 -21.48 -26.45
CA SER A 262 -34.85 -21.93 -25.94
C SER A 262 -34.05 -22.64 -27.03
N VAL A 263 -32.74 -22.43 -27.09
CA VAL A 263 -31.85 -23.17 -28.01
C VAL A 263 -31.95 -24.71 -27.86
N ASN A 264 -32.36 -25.18 -26.67
CA ASN A 264 -32.58 -26.60 -26.37
C ASN A 264 -34.03 -27.07 -26.63
N GLY A 265 -34.94 -26.17 -27.03
CA GLY A 265 -36.34 -26.48 -27.32
C GLY A 265 -36.55 -27.32 -28.58
N ASN A 266 -37.81 -27.48 -28.99
CA ASN A 266 -38.15 -28.27 -30.18
C ASN A 266 -39.36 -27.67 -30.92
N ASP A 267 -39.21 -27.27 -32.19
CA ASP A 267 -40.33 -26.70 -32.96
C ASP A 267 -41.35 -27.75 -33.45
N GLY A 268 -40.98 -29.04 -33.44
CA GLY A 268 -41.86 -30.13 -33.86
C GLY A 268 -42.66 -30.76 -32.72
N THR A 269 -42.17 -30.68 -31.48
CA THR A 269 -42.81 -31.29 -30.29
C THR A 269 -43.01 -30.33 -29.12
N GLY A 270 -42.41 -29.15 -29.18
CA GLY A 270 -42.61 -28.08 -28.19
C GLY A 270 -44.03 -27.56 -28.25
N ASP A 271 -44.56 -27.16 -27.11
CA ASP A 271 -45.85 -26.46 -27.00
C ASP A 271 -45.65 -24.97 -26.67
N GLY A 272 -44.40 -24.52 -26.50
CA GLY A 272 -44.09 -23.13 -26.19
C GLY A 272 -44.36 -22.73 -24.74
N SER A 273 -44.63 -23.70 -23.86
CA SER A 273 -44.58 -23.53 -22.40
C SER A 273 -43.14 -23.46 -21.90
N GLU A 274 -42.95 -23.00 -20.66
CA GLU A 274 -41.64 -22.98 -20.01
C GLU A 274 -41.01 -24.38 -19.91
N SER A 275 -41.84 -25.41 -19.64
CA SER A 275 -41.39 -26.81 -19.53
C SER A 275 -41.07 -27.47 -20.88
N ASN A 276 -41.63 -26.97 -21.98
CA ASN A 276 -41.48 -27.56 -23.31
C ASN A 276 -41.42 -26.46 -24.40
N PRO A 277 -40.34 -25.64 -24.39
CA PRO A 277 -40.24 -24.44 -25.21
C PRO A 277 -40.01 -24.75 -26.69
N PHE A 278 -40.31 -23.77 -27.55
CA PHE A 278 -39.91 -23.81 -28.95
C PHE A 278 -38.40 -23.63 -29.11
N ARG A 279 -37.84 -24.15 -30.20
CA ARG A 279 -36.42 -24.03 -30.53
C ARG A 279 -36.08 -22.68 -31.15
N THR A 280 -36.89 -22.23 -32.11
CA THR A 280 -36.59 -21.04 -32.92
C THR A 280 -37.48 -19.87 -32.55
N ILE A 281 -36.92 -18.66 -32.64
CA ILE A 281 -37.65 -17.42 -32.39
C ILE A 281 -38.72 -17.23 -33.45
N GLN A 282 -38.41 -17.51 -34.71
CA GLN A 282 -39.38 -17.41 -35.80
C GLN A 282 -40.59 -18.32 -35.57
N HIS A 283 -40.41 -19.54 -35.03
CA HIS A 283 -41.55 -20.41 -34.73
C HIS A 283 -42.45 -19.83 -33.65
N GLY A 284 -41.87 -19.31 -32.56
CA GLY A 284 -42.62 -18.59 -31.53
C GLY A 284 -43.43 -17.42 -32.10
N ILE A 285 -42.82 -16.63 -33.00
CA ILE A 285 -43.51 -15.55 -33.70
C ILE A 285 -44.62 -16.08 -34.59
N ASN A 286 -44.41 -17.17 -35.33
CA ASN A 286 -45.42 -17.75 -36.23
C ASN A 286 -46.71 -18.08 -35.49
N VAL A 287 -46.61 -18.68 -34.29
CA VAL A 287 -47.77 -19.10 -33.48
C VAL A 287 -48.36 -17.97 -32.63
N SER A 288 -47.58 -16.93 -32.33
CA SER A 288 -48.05 -15.78 -31.55
C SER A 288 -49.15 -14.97 -32.25
N SER A 289 -50.00 -14.33 -31.45
CA SER A 289 -50.97 -13.32 -31.87
C SER A 289 -50.50 -11.93 -31.44
N ASN A 290 -51.18 -10.87 -31.91
CA ASN A 290 -50.93 -9.53 -31.37
C ASN A 290 -51.14 -9.51 -29.85
N SER A 291 -50.39 -8.65 -29.16
CA SER A 291 -50.27 -8.51 -27.72
C SER A 291 -49.49 -9.64 -27.01
N ASP A 292 -49.17 -10.76 -27.67
CA ASP A 292 -48.36 -11.83 -27.07
C ASP A 292 -46.91 -11.39 -26.81
N THR A 293 -46.28 -12.10 -25.88
CA THR A 293 -44.85 -12.02 -25.60
C THR A 293 -44.13 -13.26 -26.14
N VAL A 294 -43.05 -13.04 -26.89
CA VAL A 294 -42.06 -14.05 -27.29
C VAL A 294 -40.87 -13.88 -26.35
N LEU A 295 -40.76 -14.78 -25.37
CA LEU A 295 -39.77 -14.73 -24.30
C LEU A 295 -38.61 -15.71 -24.60
N VAL A 296 -37.41 -15.18 -24.79
CA VAL A 296 -36.27 -15.92 -25.35
C VAL A 296 -35.21 -16.16 -24.26
N ALA A 297 -34.89 -17.42 -24.01
CA ALA A 297 -33.86 -17.84 -23.07
C ALA A 297 -32.44 -17.47 -23.54
N PRO A 298 -31.45 -17.42 -22.62
CA PRO A 298 -30.05 -17.23 -22.98
C PRO A 298 -29.55 -18.24 -24.02
N GLY A 299 -28.76 -17.76 -24.98
CA GLY A 299 -28.23 -18.59 -26.05
C GLY A 299 -27.87 -17.81 -27.31
N ILE A 300 -27.34 -18.53 -28.29
CA ILE A 300 -27.02 -18.02 -29.63
C ILE A 300 -28.04 -18.59 -30.61
N TYR A 301 -28.77 -17.70 -31.29
CA TYR A 301 -29.80 -18.02 -32.26
C TYR A 301 -29.32 -17.58 -33.65
N HIS A 302 -29.16 -18.51 -34.57
CA HIS A 302 -28.77 -18.22 -35.95
C HIS A 302 -30.01 -18.15 -36.84
N GLU A 303 -30.62 -16.97 -36.96
CA GLU A 303 -31.91 -16.77 -37.61
C GLU A 303 -31.97 -15.45 -38.41
N ASN A 304 -32.86 -15.40 -39.40
CA ASN A 304 -33.39 -14.16 -39.96
C ASN A 304 -34.89 -14.17 -39.67
N ILE A 305 -35.37 -13.16 -38.93
CA ILE A 305 -36.69 -13.11 -38.32
C ILE A 305 -37.57 -12.12 -39.08
N ASP A 306 -38.78 -12.55 -39.44
CA ASP A 306 -39.86 -11.71 -39.91
C ASP A 306 -40.95 -11.63 -38.83
N LEU A 307 -41.21 -10.41 -38.36
CA LEU A 307 -42.25 -10.14 -37.37
C LEU A 307 -43.66 -10.20 -37.97
N PHE A 308 -43.80 -10.26 -39.30
CA PHE A 308 -45.06 -10.21 -40.05
C PHE A 308 -45.97 -9.03 -39.68
N GLY A 309 -45.37 -7.96 -39.14
CA GLY A 309 -46.13 -6.83 -38.66
C GLY A 309 -46.94 -7.07 -37.39
N LYS A 310 -46.68 -8.15 -36.64
CA LYS A 310 -47.38 -8.44 -35.38
C LYS A 310 -46.98 -7.44 -34.29
N ALA A 311 -47.98 -6.97 -33.55
CA ALA A 311 -47.80 -6.11 -32.39
C ALA A 311 -47.48 -6.96 -31.16
N ILE A 312 -46.24 -7.46 -31.06
CA ILE A 312 -45.79 -8.37 -30.00
C ILE A 312 -44.66 -7.77 -29.17
N ILE A 313 -44.44 -8.33 -27.98
CA ILE A 313 -43.24 -8.08 -27.17
C ILE A 313 -42.26 -9.22 -27.40
N MET A 314 -41.16 -8.96 -28.11
CA MET A 314 -40.04 -9.88 -28.20
C MET A 314 -38.99 -9.47 -27.17
N LYS A 315 -38.70 -10.33 -26.19
CA LYS A 315 -37.86 -9.99 -25.04
C LYS A 315 -36.93 -11.14 -24.65
N SER A 316 -35.69 -10.80 -24.31
CA SER A 316 -34.74 -11.73 -23.66
C SER A 316 -35.06 -11.95 -22.17
N GLN A 317 -34.85 -13.17 -21.68
CA GLN A 317 -34.93 -13.53 -20.27
C GLN A 317 -33.76 -13.01 -19.43
N SER A 318 -32.58 -12.79 -20.01
CA SER A 318 -31.36 -12.43 -19.27
C SER A 318 -30.57 -11.25 -19.87
N GLY A 319 -31.18 -10.50 -20.77
CA GLY A 319 -30.58 -9.31 -21.37
C GLY A 319 -29.63 -9.58 -22.53
N ALA A 320 -29.15 -8.48 -23.13
CA ALA A 320 -28.44 -8.50 -24.40
C ALA A 320 -27.12 -9.27 -24.33
N GLU A 321 -26.41 -9.20 -23.21
CA GLU A 321 -25.12 -9.90 -23.04
C GLU A 321 -25.24 -11.43 -23.10
N SER A 322 -26.42 -11.97 -22.82
CA SER A 322 -26.65 -13.42 -22.73
C SER A 322 -27.50 -13.99 -23.87
N THR A 323 -28.16 -13.14 -24.67
CA THR A 323 -29.09 -13.58 -25.73
C THR A 323 -28.71 -12.96 -27.06
N ILE A 324 -28.07 -13.76 -27.90
CA ILE A 324 -27.45 -13.32 -29.15
C ILE A 324 -28.28 -13.85 -30.32
N ILE A 325 -28.60 -12.97 -31.27
CA ILE A 325 -29.17 -13.33 -32.57
C ILE A 325 -28.14 -12.96 -33.63
N GLU A 326 -27.57 -13.98 -34.27
CA GLU A 326 -26.61 -13.83 -35.34
C GLU A 326 -27.29 -14.06 -36.70
N SER A 327 -26.96 -13.21 -37.68
CA SER A 327 -27.55 -13.34 -39.02
C SER A 327 -27.20 -14.68 -39.68
N LEU A 328 -28.21 -15.40 -40.16
CA LEU A 328 -28.03 -16.65 -40.90
C LEU A 328 -27.60 -16.42 -42.37
N ASN A 329 -28.06 -15.35 -43.01
CA ASN A 329 -27.83 -15.07 -44.43
C ASN A 329 -27.36 -13.63 -44.67
N SER A 330 -26.31 -13.46 -45.49
CA SER A 330 -25.93 -12.14 -45.99
C SER A 330 -27.02 -11.55 -46.88
N GLY A 331 -27.25 -10.24 -46.77
CA GLY A 331 -28.24 -9.48 -47.53
C GLY A 331 -29.68 -9.59 -47.01
N SER A 332 -29.91 -10.37 -45.95
CA SER A 332 -31.19 -10.42 -45.23
C SER A 332 -31.03 -9.82 -43.84
N PRO A 333 -31.91 -8.89 -43.41
CA PRO A 333 -31.84 -8.33 -42.07
C PRO A 333 -32.02 -9.44 -41.02
N ILE A 334 -31.46 -9.24 -39.83
CA ILE A 334 -31.68 -10.17 -38.70
C ILE A 334 -33.14 -10.09 -38.28
N ILE A 335 -33.71 -8.89 -38.23
CA ILE A 335 -35.14 -8.69 -37.97
C ILE A 335 -35.73 -7.79 -39.06
N TYR A 336 -36.84 -8.25 -39.64
CA TYR A 336 -37.62 -7.53 -40.63
C TYR A 336 -39.03 -7.25 -40.11
N THR A 337 -39.55 -6.06 -40.43
CA THR A 337 -40.95 -5.73 -40.20
C THR A 337 -41.49 -4.77 -41.26
N ASN A 338 -42.70 -5.08 -41.76
CA ASN A 338 -43.37 -4.34 -42.82
C ASN A 338 -44.87 -4.17 -42.51
N CYS A 339 -45.25 -3.21 -41.66
CA CYS A 339 -46.66 -3.11 -41.28
C CYS A 339 -47.17 -1.71 -41.04
N TYR A 340 -48.33 -1.41 -41.62
CA TYR A 340 -49.19 -0.28 -41.24
C TYR A 340 -49.98 -0.58 -39.95
N SER A 341 -49.33 -1.13 -38.92
CA SER A 341 -49.96 -1.37 -37.62
C SER A 341 -49.86 -0.12 -36.74
N ILE A 342 -50.98 0.32 -36.20
CA ILE A 342 -51.04 1.35 -35.14
C ILE A 342 -50.65 0.79 -33.76
N ALA A 343 -50.72 -0.54 -33.58
CA ALA A 343 -50.37 -1.23 -32.35
C ALA A 343 -48.86 -1.46 -32.25
N PHE A 344 -48.32 -1.39 -31.03
CA PHE A 344 -46.89 -1.28 -30.80
C PHE A 344 -46.18 -2.64 -30.72
N THR A 345 -44.98 -2.72 -31.30
CA THR A 345 -44.08 -3.87 -31.18
C THR A 345 -42.87 -3.48 -30.32
N VAL A 346 -42.36 -4.38 -29.50
CA VAL A 346 -41.16 -4.15 -28.67
C VAL A 346 -40.11 -5.20 -28.96
N ILE A 347 -38.86 -4.78 -29.16
CA ILE A 347 -37.67 -5.64 -29.21
C ILE A 347 -36.78 -5.23 -28.04
N ASN A 348 -36.55 -6.13 -27.09
CA ASN A 348 -35.86 -5.80 -25.84
C ASN A 348 -34.82 -6.83 -25.41
N GLY A 349 -33.57 -6.40 -25.22
CA GLY A 349 -32.54 -7.18 -24.54
C GLY A 349 -31.80 -8.19 -25.41
N PHE A 350 -31.54 -7.91 -26.68
CA PHE A 350 -30.81 -8.82 -27.57
C PHE A 350 -29.46 -8.23 -28.03
N THR A 351 -28.46 -9.08 -28.22
CA THR A 351 -27.32 -8.73 -29.08
C THR A 351 -27.63 -9.14 -30.53
N LEU A 352 -27.52 -8.22 -31.47
CA LEU A 352 -27.74 -8.39 -32.90
C LEU A 352 -26.41 -8.16 -33.63
N LEU A 353 -25.82 -9.23 -34.17
CA LEU A 353 -24.48 -9.16 -34.74
C LEU A 353 -24.34 -9.87 -36.10
N ASN A 354 -23.36 -9.40 -36.88
CA ASN A 354 -22.99 -9.92 -38.21
C ASN A 354 -24.08 -9.84 -39.29
N ALA A 355 -24.98 -8.85 -39.25
CA ALA A 355 -25.76 -8.50 -40.43
C ALA A 355 -24.84 -7.94 -41.53
N LEU A 356 -24.77 -8.61 -42.69
CA LEU A 356 -23.87 -8.22 -43.78
C LEU A 356 -24.65 -7.75 -45.01
N ASN A 357 -24.31 -6.58 -45.53
CA ASN A 357 -24.97 -5.90 -46.66
C ASN A 357 -26.47 -5.59 -46.44
N THR A 358 -26.86 -5.32 -45.20
CA THR A 358 -28.24 -5.05 -44.76
C THR A 358 -28.20 -4.51 -43.33
N PRO A 359 -29.16 -3.67 -42.90
CA PRO A 359 -29.25 -3.33 -41.48
C PRO A 359 -29.57 -4.58 -40.65
N ALA A 360 -29.17 -4.60 -39.37
CA ALA A 360 -29.58 -5.65 -38.43
C ALA A 360 -31.10 -5.68 -38.25
N ILE A 361 -31.74 -4.53 -38.07
CA ILE A 361 -33.19 -4.38 -38.08
C ILE A 361 -33.60 -3.48 -39.26
N LYS A 362 -34.45 -4.01 -40.14
CA LYS A 362 -35.07 -3.24 -41.22
C LYS A 362 -36.54 -2.96 -40.93
N ILE A 363 -36.94 -1.70 -41.04
CA ILE A 363 -38.29 -1.22 -40.70
C ILE A 363 -38.88 -0.42 -41.85
N ASP A 364 -39.97 -0.89 -42.46
CA ASP A 364 -40.57 -0.23 -43.63
C ASP A 364 -41.86 0.57 -43.33
N THR A 365 -42.50 0.46 -42.14
CA THR A 365 -43.69 1.29 -41.73
C THR A 365 -44.27 1.04 -40.30
N SER A 366 -43.54 0.47 -39.33
CA SER A 366 -44.14 -0.13 -38.11
C SER A 366 -44.04 0.72 -36.82
N ASN A 367 -45.03 0.72 -35.90
CA ASN A 367 -44.88 1.40 -34.60
C ASN A 367 -43.98 0.61 -33.61
N ILE A 368 -42.65 0.64 -33.76
CA ILE A 368 -41.73 -0.20 -32.98
C ILE A 368 -40.91 0.56 -31.93
N SER A 369 -40.67 -0.10 -30.80
CA SER A 369 -39.69 0.32 -29.78
C SER A 369 -38.54 -0.68 -29.70
N VAL A 370 -37.32 -0.18 -29.78
CA VAL A 370 -36.08 -0.98 -29.74
C VAL A 370 -35.32 -0.59 -28.48
N LEU A 371 -35.25 -1.50 -27.51
CA LEU A 371 -34.86 -1.20 -26.14
C LEU A 371 -33.72 -2.10 -25.64
N ASN A 372 -32.70 -1.54 -24.99
CA ASN A 372 -31.67 -2.30 -24.28
C ASN A 372 -30.97 -3.41 -25.10
N ASN A 373 -30.79 -3.18 -26.41
CA ASN A 373 -30.12 -4.13 -27.30
C ASN A 373 -28.67 -3.71 -27.55
N ILE A 374 -27.84 -4.66 -27.99
CA ILE A 374 -26.47 -4.41 -28.47
C ILE A 374 -26.44 -4.70 -29.98
N PHE A 375 -26.04 -3.72 -30.78
CA PHE A 375 -25.83 -3.85 -32.22
C PHE A 375 -24.34 -3.84 -32.50
N GLU A 376 -23.80 -4.96 -32.97
CA GLU A 376 -22.36 -5.13 -33.10
C GLU A 376 -21.93 -5.66 -34.47
N SER A 377 -20.93 -5.02 -35.07
CA SER A 377 -20.28 -5.49 -36.31
C SER A 377 -21.25 -5.68 -37.49
N ASN A 378 -22.33 -4.89 -37.55
CA ASN A 378 -23.28 -4.94 -38.65
C ASN A 378 -22.85 -3.99 -39.78
N THR A 379 -22.97 -4.45 -41.02
CA THR A 379 -22.54 -3.72 -42.22
C THR A 379 -23.67 -3.60 -43.24
N ASN A 380 -23.98 -2.38 -43.68
CA ASN A 380 -24.99 -2.11 -44.71
C ASN A 380 -24.45 -1.23 -45.84
N ASN A 381 -24.19 -1.85 -46.98
CA ASN A 381 -23.71 -1.17 -48.19
C ASN A 381 -24.82 -0.82 -49.19
N ILE A 382 -26.09 -0.95 -48.78
CA ILE A 382 -27.27 -0.77 -49.64
C ILE A 382 -28.18 0.31 -49.03
N TRP A 383 -28.99 0.96 -49.86
CA TRP A 383 -29.99 1.94 -49.43
C TRP A 383 -31.34 1.27 -49.08
N PRO A 384 -32.09 1.73 -48.04
CA PRO A 384 -31.74 2.77 -47.06
C PRO A 384 -30.58 2.32 -46.15
N GLY A 385 -29.86 3.29 -45.57
CA GLY A 385 -28.65 3.06 -44.77
C GLY A 385 -28.92 2.39 -43.42
N GLY A 386 -28.04 2.59 -42.43
CA GLY A 386 -28.18 1.99 -41.10
C GLY A 386 -27.42 0.67 -41.01
N GLY A 387 -26.34 0.60 -40.23
CA GLY A 387 -25.68 -0.67 -39.95
C GLY A 387 -26.50 -1.50 -38.94
N GLY A 388 -26.93 -0.84 -37.86
CA GLY A 388 -27.83 -1.43 -36.86
C GLY A 388 -29.30 -1.36 -37.28
N ILE A 389 -29.85 -0.16 -37.48
CA ILE A 389 -31.26 0.06 -37.79
C ILE A 389 -31.40 0.87 -39.07
N GLY A 390 -32.12 0.33 -40.04
CA GLY A 390 -32.54 1.04 -41.25
C GLY A 390 -34.06 1.17 -41.30
N ALA A 391 -34.57 2.40 -41.20
CA ALA A 391 -36.00 2.69 -41.14
C ALA A 391 -36.47 3.63 -42.25
N TRP A 392 -37.62 3.31 -42.84
CA TRP A 392 -38.28 4.11 -43.87
C TRP A 392 -39.76 4.31 -43.54
N GLY A 393 -40.22 5.57 -43.55
CA GLY A 393 -41.59 5.95 -43.22
C GLY A 393 -41.84 6.13 -41.71
N PRO A 394 -43.10 6.37 -41.29
CA PRO A 394 -43.47 6.55 -39.89
C PRO A 394 -43.42 5.20 -39.16
N GLY A 395 -42.20 4.79 -38.78
CA GLY A 395 -41.91 3.41 -38.45
C GLY A 395 -41.03 3.20 -37.23
N VAL A 396 -40.69 4.23 -36.44
CA VAL A 396 -39.92 4.02 -35.21
C VAL A 396 -40.42 4.95 -34.12
N ARG A 397 -40.95 4.40 -33.03
CA ARG A 397 -41.40 5.22 -31.91
C ARG A 397 -40.24 5.63 -31.02
N ARG A 398 -39.47 4.65 -30.55
CA ARG A 398 -38.43 4.85 -29.55
C ARG A 398 -37.26 3.90 -29.73
N ILE A 399 -36.05 4.44 -29.68
CA ILE A 399 -34.80 3.69 -29.61
C ILE A 399 -34.13 4.12 -28.31
N SER A 400 -34.07 3.24 -27.31
CA SER A 400 -33.56 3.64 -25.99
C SER A 400 -32.78 2.57 -25.25
N GLY A 401 -31.73 2.97 -24.53
CA GLY A 401 -30.89 2.05 -23.74
C GLY A 401 -30.00 1.13 -24.58
N ASN A 402 -29.89 1.34 -25.90
CA ASN A 402 -29.15 0.44 -26.78
C ASN A 402 -27.67 0.85 -26.89
N VAL A 403 -26.82 -0.13 -27.19
CA VAL A 403 -25.41 0.07 -27.55
C VAL A 403 -25.22 -0.25 -29.02
N PHE A 404 -24.73 0.70 -29.81
CA PHE A 404 -24.34 0.50 -31.21
C PHE A 404 -22.84 0.63 -31.32
N ARG A 405 -22.14 -0.48 -31.55
CA ARG A 405 -20.68 -0.48 -31.67
C ARG A 405 -20.16 -1.16 -32.93
N ASN A 406 -19.13 -0.58 -33.54
CA ASN A 406 -18.45 -1.13 -34.72
C ASN A 406 -19.38 -1.41 -35.92
N ASN A 407 -20.49 -0.67 -36.06
CA ASN A 407 -21.37 -0.81 -37.21
C ASN A 407 -20.93 0.12 -38.35
N SER A 408 -21.23 -0.27 -39.59
CA SER A 408 -20.83 0.48 -40.78
C SER A 408 -21.96 0.55 -41.79
N ALA A 409 -22.20 1.73 -42.36
CA ALA A 409 -23.16 1.89 -43.45
C ALA A 409 -22.77 2.99 -44.44
N TYR A 410 -23.45 3.05 -45.59
CA TYR A 410 -23.31 4.15 -46.54
C TYR A 410 -23.84 5.50 -45.99
N SER A 411 -24.85 5.43 -45.10
CA SER A 411 -25.35 6.56 -44.31
C SER A 411 -25.91 6.03 -42.99
N GLY A 412 -25.69 6.74 -41.88
CA GLY A 412 -26.10 6.28 -40.55
C GLY A 412 -25.39 4.99 -40.12
N GLY A 413 -24.12 5.05 -39.73
CA GLY A 413 -23.31 3.89 -39.35
C GLY A 413 -24.02 2.95 -38.38
N ALA A 414 -24.77 3.51 -37.42
CA ALA A 414 -25.66 2.78 -36.53
C ALA A 414 -27.13 2.86 -36.98
N ILE A 415 -27.70 4.07 -37.07
CA ILE A 415 -29.13 4.29 -37.33
C ILE A 415 -29.30 5.16 -38.56
N ASN A 416 -30.20 4.74 -39.46
CA ASN A 416 -30.73 5.56 -40.53
C ASN A 416 -32.26 5.57 -40.46
N ASN A 417 -32.87 6.75 -40.39
CA ASN A 417 -34.32 6.89 -40.36
C ASN A 417 -34.76 8.03 -41.30
N ILE A 418 -35.66 7.71 -42.24
CA ILE A 418 -36.13 8.63 -43.28
C ILE A 418 -37.66 8.67 -43.29
N PHE A 419 -38.26 9.87 -43.32
CA PHE A 419 -39.72 10.08 -43.34
C PHE A 419 -40.48 9.59 -42.09
N GLY A 420 -39.84 9.58 -40.92
CA GLY A 420 -40.46 9.14 -39.66
C GLY A 420 -40.00 9.95 -38.45
N THR A 421 -40.91 10.26 -37.53
CA THR A 421 -40.59 10.85 -36.22
C THR A 421 -40.04 9.77 -35.30
N VAL A 422 -38.94 10.05 -34.58
CA VAL A 422 -38.33 9.08 -33.64
C VAL A 422 -37.85 9.73 -32.35
N SER A 423 -38.00 9.03 -31.22
CA SER A 423 -37.29 9.34 -29.97
C SER A 423 -36.04 8.45 -29.87
N ILE A 424 -34.86 9.06 -29.80
CA ILE A 424 -33.59 8.37 -29.59
C ILE A 424 -33.05 8.85 -28.25
N ASP A 425 -33.10 7.99 -27.22
CA ASP A 425 -32.74 8.40 -25.88
C ASP A 425 -31.94 7.38 -25.05
N SER A 426 -30.92 7.83 -24.32
CA SER A 426 -30.09 6.97 -23.46
C SER A 426 -29.39 5.84 -24.22
N ASN A 427 -28.92 6.09 -25.45
CA ASN A 427 -28.14 5.12 -26.23
C ASN A 427 -26.65 5.47 -26.23
N ILE A 428 -25.82 4.44 -26.46
CA ILE A 428 -24.37 4.57 -26.64
C ILE A 428 -24.04 4.23 -28.09
N PHE A 429 -23.34 5.15 -28.77
CA PHE A 429 -22.83 5.01 -30.13
C PHE A 429 -21.31 5.05 -30.10
N GLU A 430 -20.68 3.90 -30.34
CA GLU A 430 -19.23 3.71 -30.23
C GLU A 430 -18.64 3.25 -31.57
N SER A 431 -17.57 3.90 -32.03
CA SER A 431 -16.73 3.36 -33.12
C SER A 431 -17.51 2.98 -34.40
N ASN A 432 -18.62 3.65 -34.68
CA ASN A 432 -19.40 3.41 -35.90
C ASN A 432 -18.76 4.16 -37.06
N ASN A 433 -18.78 3.52 -38.23
CA ASN A 433 -18.24 4.05 -39.48
C ASN A 433 -19.35 4.81 -40.22
N TYR A 434 -19.06 6.03 -40.67
CA TYR A 434 -19.99 7.14 -41.00
C TYR A 434 -20.56 7.90 -39.77
N HIS A 435 -21.44 8.90 -39.99
CA HIS A 435 -22.27 9.47 -38.92
C HIS A 435 -23.03 8.35 -38.22
N ALA A 436 -22.89 8.21 -36.90
CA ALA A 436 -23.57 7.15 -36.15
C ALA A 436 -25.09 7.18 -36.38
N VAL A 437 -25.70 8.36 -36.36
CA VAL A 437 -27.13 8.55 -36.61
C VAL A 437 -27.34 9.47 -37.81
N TYR A 438 -28.18 9.04 -38.74
CA TYR A 438 -28.64 9.84 -39.88
C TYR A 438 -30.17 9.91 -39.87
N LEU A 439 -30.71 11.13 -39.82
CA LEU A 439 -32.14 11.42 -39.86
C LEU A 439 -32.46 12.35 -41.04
N GLU A 440 -33.48 12.02 -41.81
CA GLU A 440 -33.94 12.86 -42.92
C GLU A 440 -35.47 12.91 -42.95
N HIS A 441 -36.06 14.09 -43.19
CA HIS A 441 -37.51 14.28 -43.15
C HIS A 441 -38.15 13.70 -41.87
N SER A 442 -37.48 13.89 -40.73
CA SER A 442 -37.79 13.26 -39.44
C SER A 442 -38.35 14.31 -38.48
N ASP A 443 -39.45 14.94 -38.86
CA ASP A 443 -40.05 16.05 -38.11
C ASP A 443 -40.42 15.66 -36.67
N SER A 444 -40.26 16.59 -35.73
CA SER A 444 -40.58 16.45 -34.30
C SER A 444 -39.80 15.34 -33.58
N SER A 445 -38.65 14.91 -34.12
CA SER A 445 -37.80 13.89 -33.49
C SER A 445 -37.07 14.45 -32.27
N ASN A 446 -36.88 13.62 -31.26
CA ASN A 446 -36.19 13.97 -30.02
C ASN A 446 -34.96 13.08 -29.85
N ILE A 447 -33.78 13.68 -29.77
CA ILE A 447 -32.50 13.01 -29.62
C ILE A 447 -31.89 13.52 -28.32
N ARG A 448 -31.91 12.73 -27.26
CA ARG A 448 -31.48 13.17 -25.94
C ARG A 448 -30.77 12.13 -25.09
N TYR A 449 -29.91 12.56 -24.18
CA TYR A 449 -29.20 11.68 -23.25
C TYR A 449 -28.37 10.58 -23.93
N ASN A 450 -27.92 10.80 -25.17
CA ASN A 450 -27.11 9.82 -25.90
C ASN A 450 -25.62 10.18 -25.83
N LEU A 451 -24.79 9.13 -25.76
CA LEU A 451 -23.33 9.22 -25.81
C LEU A 451 -22.84 8.80 -27.20
N PHE A 452 -22.12 9.69 -27.89
CA PHE A 452 -21.50 9.44 -29.18
C PHE A 452 -19.98 9.58 -29.07
N TYR A 453 -19.25 8.46 -29.06
CA TYR A 453 -17.80 8.52 -28.93
C TYR A 453 -17.04 7.64 -29.92
N SER A 454 -15.87 8.14 -30.36
CA SER A 454 -14.96 7.43 -31.28
C SER A 454 -15.57 7.06 -32.64
N ASN A 455 -16.71 7.65 -33.03
CA ASN A 455 -17.32 7.39 -34.34
C ASN A 455 -16.62 8.18 -35.44
N GLN A 456 -16.89 7.83 -36.70
CA GLN A 456 -16.44 8.65 -37.82
C GLN A 456 -17.17 10.02 -37.83
N GLY A 457 -18.44 10.06 -37.45
CA GLY A 457 -19.23 11.27 -37.20
C GLY A 457 -20.35 11.01 -36.19
N GLY A 458 -20.94 12.05 -35.62
CA GLY A 458 -21.98 11.92 -34.59
C GLY A 458 -23.39 11.77 -35.18
N LEU A 459 -24.09 12.90 -35.29
CA LEU A 459 -25.47 13.01 -35.75
C LEU A 459 -25.57 13.88 -37.00
N GLU A 460 -26.16 13.34 -38.06
CA GLU A 460 -26.61 14.12 -39.20
C GLU A 460 -28.14 14.15 -39.21
N ILE A 461 -28.70 15.35 -39.31
CA ILE A 461 -30.13 15.57 -39.45
C ILE A 461 -30.39 16.52 -40.62
N SER A 462 -31.24 16.11 -41.55
CA SER A 462 -31.54 16.88 -42.74
C SER A 462 -33.04 17.06 -43.02
N SER A 463 -33.40 18.18 -43.65
CA SER A 463 -34.76 18.47 -44.16
C SER A 463 -35.88 18.20 -43.14
N SER A 464 -35.68 18.59 -41.88
CA SER A 464 -36.55 18.25 -40.74
C SER A 464 -37.00 19.48 -39.94
N TRP A 465 -38.15 19.38 -39.27
CA TRP A 465 -38.81 20.47 -38.54
C TRP A 465 -39.09 20.14 -37.08
N ASN A 466 -38.98 21.13 -36.18
CA ASN A 466 -39.35 21.02 -34.75
C ASN A 466 -38.61 19.92 -33.98
N CYS A 467 -37.40 19.56 -34.39
CA CYS A 467 -36.61 18.53 -33.71
C CYS A 467 -35.91 19.11 -32.47
N VAL A 468 -35.66 18.26 -31.48
CA VAL A 468 -34.91 18.62 -30.27
C VAL A 468 -33.72 17.70 -30.12
N ILE A 469 -32.52 18.29 -30.12
CA ILE A 469 -31.26 17.63 -29.86
C ILE A 469 -30.74 18.19 -28.55
N SER A 470 -30.95 17.47 -27.45
CA SER A 470 -30.69 17.99 -26.11
C SER A 470 -29.94 17.03 -25.22
N ASN A 471 -29.03 17.50 -24.38
CA ASN A 471 -28.39 16.66 -23.37
C ASN A 471 -27.68 15.45 -24.00
N ASN A 472 -26.91 15.64 -25.07
CA ASN A 472 -26.08 14.56 -25.63
C ASN A 472 -24.60 14.90 -25.44
N THR A 473 -23.75 13.88 -25.40
CA THR A 473 -22.30 14.02 -25.30
C THR A 473 -21.63 13.44 -26.54
N PHE A 474 -20.88 14.26 -27.27
CA PHE A 474 -20.14 13.89 -28.48
C PHE A 474 -18.64 14.05 -28.25
N VAL A 475 -17.87 12.96 -28.26
CA VAL A 475 -16.44 13.00 -27.94
C VAL A 475 -15.58 12.17 -28.89
N ASN A 476 -14.42 12.69 -29.31
CA ASN A 476 -13.45 11.96 -30.14
C ASN A 476 -14.01 11.41 -31.47
N ASN A 477 -14.99 12.09 -32.08
CA ASN A 477 -15.49 11.72 -33.41
C ASN A 477 -14.62 12.36 -34.50
N ASN A 478 -14.03 11.55 -35.40
CA ASN A 478 -12.73 11.88 -36.01
C ASN A 478 -12.71 12.19 -37.52
N THR A 479 -13.84 12.31 -38.22
CA THR A 479 -13.83 12.63 -39.67
C THR A 479 -14.90 13.63 -40.06
N TYR A 480 -16.16 13.36 -39.73
CA TYR A 480 -17.27 14.27 -39.98
C TYR A 480 -17.61 15.05 -38.72
N ALA A 481 -18.48 16.06 -38.85
CA ALA A 481 -18.89 16.84 -37.70
C ALA A 481 -19.70 16.02 -36.69
N SER A 482 -19.68 16.46 -35.44
CA SER A 482 -20.43 15.83 -34.36
C SER A 482 -21.93 16.05 -34.54
N ILE A 483 -22.33 17.24 -35.01
CA ILE A 483 -23.71 17.54 -35.39
C ILE A 483 -23.73 18.26 -36.74
N ILE A 484 -24.55 17.75 -37.66
CA ILE A 484 -24.82 18.37 -38.96
C ILE A 484 -26.32 18.61 -39.14
N PRO A 485 -26.81 19.87 -39.01
CA PRO A 485 -28.22 20.22 -39.22
C PRO A 485 -28.46 20.83 -40.60
N TRP A 486 -28.54 20.00 -41.65
CA TRP A 486 -28.81 20.48 -43.01
C TRP A 486 -30.29 20.81 -43.21
N VAL A 487 -30.66 22.07 -43.46
CA VAL A 487 -32.08 22.43 -43.72
C VAL A 487 -32.98 22.02 -42.53
N LEU A 488 -32.53 22.37 -41.32
CA LEU A 488 -33.27 22.14 -40.08
C LEU A 488 -34.07 23.40 -39.72
N HIS A 489 -35.35 23.25 -39.37
CA HIS A 489 -36.26 24.39 -39.13
C HIS A 489 -36.98 24.32 -37.78
N HIS A 490 -37.06 25.45 -37.07
CA HIS A 490 -37.70 25.57 -35.74
C HIS A 490 -37.22 24.54 -34.71
N SER A 491 -35.98 24.07 -34.86
CA SER A 491 -35.41 23.02 -34.04
C SER A 491 -34.48 23.59 -32.97
N LYS A 492 -34.27 22.82 -31.91
CA LYS A 492 -33.41 23.18 -30.78
C LYS A 492 -32.21 22.24 -30.72
N ILE A 493 -31.02 22.80 -30.57
CA ILE A 493 -29.79 22.10 -30.23
C ILE A 493 -29.29 22.77 -28.94
N ILE A 494 -29.53 22.10 -27.80
CA ILE A 494 -29.32 22.68 -26.47
C ILE A 494 -28.69 21.69 -25.50
N ASN A 495 -28.00 22.13 -24.46
CA ASN A 495 -27.49 21.28 -23.38
C ASN A 495 -26.55 20.16 -23.84
N ASN A 496 -25.92 20.26 -25.01
CA ASN A 496 -25.01 19.21 -25.48
C ASN A 496 -23.57 19.52 -25.06
N ILE A 497 -22.79 18.49 -24.79
CA ILE A 497 -21.32 18.58 -24.69
C ILE A 497 -20.73 18.02 -25.97
N ILE A 498 -19.86 18.80 -26.63
CA ILE A 498 -19.23 18.45 -27.89
C ILE A 498 -17.75 18.78 -27.79
N SER A 499 -16.91 17.77 -27.55
CA SER A 499 -15.50 17.99 -27.27
C SER A 499 -14.56 17.04 -27.98
N LEU A 500 -13.36 17.50 -28.34
CA LEU A 500 -12.30 16.65 -28.90
C LEU A 500 -12.65 15.99 -30.25
N ASN A 501 -13.61 16.54 -31.00
CA ASN A 501 -13.99 16.01 -32.30
C ASN A 501 -13.21 16.70 -33.45
N ALA A 502 -13.25 16.12 -34.65
CA ALA A 502 -12.74 16.77 -35.85
C ALA A 502 -13.48 18.09 -36.11
N VAL A 503 -14.81 18.04 -36.15
CA VAL A 503 -15.65 19.24 -36.21
C VAL A 503 -16.75 19.12 -35.16
N GLY A 504 -17.01 20.19 -34.41
CA GLY A 504 -18.07 20.25 -33.42
C GLY A 504 -19.43 20.28 -34.11
N ILE A 505 -19.91 21.48 -34.47
CA ILE A 505 -21.19 21.67 -35.18
C ILE A 505 -20.94 22.29 -36.54
N ALA A 506 -21.38 21.63 -37.61
CA ALA A 506 -21.24 22.12 -38.99
C ALA A 506 -22.58 22.26 -39.68
N GLY A 507 -22.92 23.44 -40.19
CA GLY A 507 -24.18 23.66 -40.90
C GLY A 507 -24.27 25.07 -41.49
N PHE A 508 -25.38 25.38 -42.15
CA PHE A 508 -25.70 26.77 -42.54
C PHE A 508 -26.72 27.34 -41.56
N ALA A 509 -26.55 28.59 -41.15
CA ALA A 509 -27.56 29.30 -40.38
C ALA A 509 -28.88 29.37 -41.18
N SER A 510 -29.85 28.50 -40.83
CA SER A 510 -31.24 28.72 -41.20
C SER A 510 -31.84 29.70 -40.17
N ASP A 511 -32.76 30.57 -40.60
CA ASP A 511 -33.32 31.65 -39.76
C ASP A 511 -34.14 31.17 -38.53
N SER A 512 -34.08 29.88 -38.17
CA SER A 512 -35.00 29.26 -37.21
C SER A 512 -34.42 28.18 -36.28
N ILE A 513 -33.10 27.94 -36.26
CA ILE A 513 -32.47 26.98 -35.31
C ILE A 513 -32.07 27.70 -34.02
N THR A 514 -32.42 27.13 -32.87
CA THR A 514 -31.92 27.58 -31.55
C THR A 514 -30.67 26.77 -31.18
N LEU A 515 -29.52 27.43 -31.05
CA LEU A 515 -28.22 26.81 -30.74
C LEU A 515 -27.65 27.31 -29.41
N CYS A 516 -28.39 27.12 -28.32
CA CYS A 516 -28.09 27.75 -27.02
C CYS A 516 -27.60 26.72 -25.99
N TYR A 517 -26.89 27.14 -24.96
CA TYR A 517 -26.52 26.28 -23.82
C TYR A 517 -25.77 24.99 -24.20
N ASN A 518 -24.91 25.02 -25.21
CA ASN A 518 -24.04 23.89 -25.54
C ASN A 518 -22.61 24.18 -25.07
N ASN A 519 -21.90 23.17 -24.57
CA ASN A 519 -20.45 23.25 -24.36
C ASN A 519 -19.73 22.67 -25.57
N VAL A 520 -19.07 23.51 -26.37
CA VAL A 520 -18.34 23.10 -27.56
C VAL A 520 -16.87 23.46 -27.37
N TRP A 521 -16.04 22.46 -27.07
CA TRP A 521 -14.69 22.68 -26.55
C TRP A 521 -13.63 21.78 -27.18
N GLN A 522 -12.54 22.40 -27.64
CA GLN A 522 -11.33 21.72 -28.13
C GLN A 522 -11.62 20.72 -29.27
N ASN A 523 -12.55 21.04 -30.16
CA ASN A 523 -12.65 20.36 -31.45
C ASN A 523 -11.58 20.95 -32.39
N THR A 524 -11.23 20.26 -33.49
CA THR A 524 -10.32 20.87 -34.48
C THR A 524 -10.96 22.12 -35.10
N VAL A 525 -12.28 22.07 -35.29
CA VAL A 525 -13.13 23.24 -35.57
C VAL A 525 -14.39 23.14 -34.70
N ASP A 526 -14.59 24.07 -33.77
CA ASP A 526 -15.77 24.04 -32.88
C ASP A 526 -17.08 24.30 -33.65
N TYR A 527 -17.09 25.31 -34.52
CA TYR A 527 -18.24 25.66 -35.36
C TYR A 527 -17.81 25.93 -36.80
N ASP A 528 -18.52 25.33 -37.77
CA ASP A 528 -18.31 25.54 -39.20
C ASP A 528 -19.62 25.98 -39.89
N GLY A 529 -19.62 27.16 -40.51
CA GLY A 529 -20.80 27.75 -41.19
C GLY A 529 -21.95 28.21 -40.28
N ILE A 530 -21.83 28.02 -38.95
CA ILE A 530 -22.82 28.41 -37.93
C ILE A 530 -22.13 29.09 -36.75
N ILE A 531 -22.88 29.77 -35.88
CA ILE A 531 -22.36 30.48 -34.70
C ILE A 531 -23.08 30.03 -33.43
N PRO A 532 -22.39 29.99 -32.26
CA PRO A 532 -23.01 29.71 -30.97
C PRO A 532 -24.10 30.73 -30.63
N GLY A 533 -25.20 30.24 -30.07
CA GLY A 533 -26.26 31.05 -29.45
C GLY A 533 -26.01 31.30 -27.97
N GLU A 534 -26.98 31.96 -27.32
CA GLU A 534 -26.94 32.34 -25.92
C GLU A 534 -26.62 31.17 -24.97
N GLY A 535 -25.85 31.41 -23.92
CA GLY A 535 -25.53 30.41 -22.90
C GLY A 535 -24.58 29.30 -23.35
N SER A 536 -24.17 29.25 -24.63
CA SER A 536 -23.16 28.30 -25.09
C SER A 536 -21.77 28.68 -24.55
N ILE A 537 -21.02 27.69 -24.09
CA ILE A 537 -19.70 27.82 -23.47
C ILE A 537 -18.66 27.00 -24.25
N SER A 538 -17.39 27.30 -24.04
CA SER A 538 -16.26 26.53 -24.60
C SER A 538 -15.22 26.34 -23.51
N VAL A 539 -15.44 25.35 -22.67
CA VAL A 539 -14.62 25.04 -21.49
C VAL A 539 -14.46 23.53 -21.35
N ASN A 540 -13.37 23.11 -20.68
CA ASN A 540 -13.15 21.69 -20.41
C ASN A 540 -14.36 21.11 -19.64
N PRO A 541 -15.06 20.08 -20.16
CA PRO A 541 -16.16 19.44 -19.45
C PRO A 541 -15.76 18.79 -18.13
N LEU A 542 -14.47 18.51 -17.91
CA LEU A 542 -13.97 17.80 -16.73
C LEU A 542 -14.67 16.45 -16.54
N PHE A 543 -14.57 15.57 -17.54
CA PHE A 543 -15.01 14.19 -17.41
C PHE A 543 -14.18 13.42 -16.38
N VAL A 544 -14.77 12.39 -15.78
CA VAL A 544 -14.08 11.46 -14.88
C VAL A 544 -12.97 10.75 -15.66
N GLY A 545 -11.72 10.88 -15.20
CA GLY A 545 -10.56 10.28 -15.86
C GLY A 545 -10.38 8.79 -15.53
N GLY A 546 -9.79 8.02 -16.44
CA GLY A 546 -9.33 6.63 -16.20
C GLY A 546 -10.04 5.56 -17.05
N ASP A 547 -11.26 5.82 -17.52
CA ASP A 547 -12.01 4.95 -18.42
C ASP A 547 -12.35 5.70 -19.74
N PRO A 548 -11.91 5.21 -20.91
CA PRO A 548 -12.20 5.85 -22.20
C PRO A 548 -13.69 5.89 -22.59
N ALA A 549 -14.57 5.17 -21.89
CA ALA A 549 -16.02 5.18 -22.10
C ALA A 549 -16.80 5.95 -21.03
N ASN A 550 -16.15 6.40 -19.95
CA ASN A 550 -16.83 7.12 -18.86
C ASN A 550 -16.80 8.63 -19.09
N TYR A 551 -17.94 9.18 -19.51
CA TYR A 551 -18.12 10.62 -19.75
C TYR A 551 -19.07 11.28 -18.74
N HIS A 552 -19.16 10.72 -17.53
CA HIS A 552 -19.78 11.44 -16.41
C HIS A 552 -18.93 12.66 -16.04
N LEU A 553 -19.60 13.70 -15.56
CA LEU A 553 -18.96 14.95 -15.14
C LEU A 553 -18.36 14.79 -13.75
N LEU A 554 -17.19 15.38 -13.53
CA LEU A 554 -16.66 15.61 -12.20
C LEU A 554 -17.48 16.70 -11.50
N ARG A 555 -17.58 16.65 -10.17
CA ARG A 555 -18.28 17.66 -9.36
C ARG A 555 -17.81 19.11 -9.60
N SER A 556 -16.56 19.29 -10.02
CA SER A 556 -16.00 20.61 -10.34
C SER A 556 -16.28 21.06 -11.78
N SER A 557 -17.06 20.29 -12.54
CA SER A 557 -17.32 20.55 -13.94
C SER A 557 -18.05 21.89 -14.13
N PRO A 558 -17.62 22.71 -15.10
CA PRO A 558 -18.34 23.93 -15.45
C PRO A 558 -19.64 23.65 -16.24
N CYS A 559 -19.95 22.38 -16.53
CA CYS A 559 -21.15 21.96 -17.24
C CYS A 559 -22.32 21.60 -16.31
N LEU A 560 -22.12 21.67 -14.99
CA LEU A 560 -23.15 21.40 -13.98
C LEU A 560 -24.08 22.60 -13.79
N ASP A 561 -25.39 22.36 -13.71
CA ASP A 561 -26.46 23.34 -13.42
C ASP A 561 -26.51 24.56 -14.37
N VAL A 562 -25.95 24.42 -15.57
CA VAL A 562 -25.78 25.55 -16.52
C VAL A 562 -26.53 25.38 -17.85
N GLY A 563 -27.25 24.29 -18.07
CA GLY A 563 -28.08 24.07 -19.26
C GLY A 563 -29.27 25.04 -19.38
N ASP A 564 -30.02 25.00 -20.47
CA ASP A 564 -31.18 25.86 -20.75
C ASP A 564 -32.14 25.89 -19.54
N PRO A 565 -32.41 27.08 -18.94
CA PRO A 565 -33.30 27.20 -17.78
C PRO A 565 -34.75 26.81 -18.06
N ASN A 566 -35.13 26.63 -19.33
CA ASN A 566 -36.46 26.16 -19.72
C ASN A 566 -36.52 24.64 -19.96
N SER A 567 -35.39 23.93 -19.86
CA SER A 567 -35.37 22.47 -19.87
C SER A 567 -36.00 21.92 -18.59
N PRO A 568 -36.53 20.68 -18.62
CA PRO A 568 -36.89 19.96 -17.40
C PRO A 568 -35.72 19.93 -16.42
N LEU A 569 -36.02 19.94 -15.11
CA LEU A 569 -35.01 19.75 -14.07
C LEU A 569 -34.41 18.34 -14.18
N ASP A 570 -33.17 18.21 -13.74
CA ASP A 570 -32.53 16.90 -13.59
C ASP A 570 -33.22 16.09 -12.46
N PRO A 571 -33.05 14.76 -12.42
CA PRO A 571 -33.69 13.91 -11.41
C PRO A 571 -33.43 14.29 -9.95
N ASP A 572 -32.30 14.93 -9.66
CA ASP A 572 -31.94 15.47 -8.34
C ASP A 572 -32.57 16.85 -8.04
N SER A 573 -33.47 17.29 -8.93
CA SER A 573 -34.22 18.56 -8.88
C SER A 573 -33.37 19.82 -9.09
N THR A 574 -32.15 19.71 -9.61
CA THR A 574 -31.35 20.86 -10.01
C THR A 574 -31.62 21.28 -11.46
N ARG A 575 -31.01 22.39 -11.89
CA ARG A 575 -31.16 22.88 -13.26
C ARG A 575 -30.42 21.92 -14.18
N ALA A 576 -30.99 21.63 -15.36
CA ALA A 576 -30.38 20.70 -16.31
C ALA A 576 -28.89 20.93 -16.52
N ASP A 577 -28.09 19.88 -16.34
CA ASP A 577 -26.70 19.80 -16.73
C ASP A 577 -26.57 19.79 -18.26
N MET A 578 -25.38 20.13 -18.76
CA MET A 578 -25.05 19.85 -20.16
C MET A 578 -24.50 18.42 -20.28
N GLY A 579 -24.86 17.70 -21.35
CA GLY A 579 -24.34 16.38 -21.67
C GLY A 579 -25.33 15.23 -21.46
N ALA A 580 -24.87 14.02 -21.80
CA ALA A 580 -25.64 12.78 -21.78
C ALA A 580 -25.99 12.27 -20.37
N TYR A 581 -25.15 12.58 -19.39
CA TYR A 581 -25.29 12.15 -18.01
C TYR A 581 -25.44 13.38 -17.13
N PHE A 582 -26.51 13.42 -16.34
CA PHE A 582 -26.62 14.38 -15.26
C PHE A 582 -25.74 13.94 -14.09
N PHE A 583 -25.38 14.87 -13.22
CA PHE A 583 -24.63 14.62 -12.01
C PHE A 583 -25.58 14.68 -10.82
N ASP A 584 -25.81 13.55 -10.16
CA ASP A 584 -26.71 13.51 -9.01
C ASP A 584 -26.05 14.12 -7.77
N GLN A 585 -26.52 15.30 -7.36
CA GLN A 585 -25.98 16.02 -6.20
C GLN A 585 -26.54 15.53 -4.87
N SER A 586 -27.44 14.54 -4.87
CA SER A 586 -28.09 14.02 -3.66
C SER A 586 -27.31 12.90 -2.95
N TYR A 587 -26.34 12.27 -3.62
CA TYR A 587 -25.56 11.16 -3.05
C TYR A 587 -24.31 11.60 -2.29
N SER A 588 -23.99 10.85 -1.22
CA SER A 588 -22.82 11.04 -0.37
C SER A 588 -22.21 9.71 0.03
N ILE A 589 -20.89 9.66 0.14
CA ILE A 589 -20.16 8.52 0.73
C ILE A 589 -20.57 8.36 2.19
N LEU A 590 -20.88 7.13 2.60
CA LEU A 590 -21.26 6.83 3.99
C LEU A 590 -20.05 6.88 4.94
N ASP A 591 -20.30 7.22 6.20
CA ASP A 591 -19.28 7.19 7.25
C ASP A 591 -18.65 5.80 7.42
N TYR A 592 -17.37 5.79 7.82
CA TYR A 592 -16.59 4.57 8.10
C TYR A 592 -15.64 4.79 9.27
N SER A 593 -15.08 3.70 9.78
CA SER A 593 -14.23 3.69 10.97
C SER A 593 -12.86 3.07 10.73
N LEU A 594 -11.88 3.51 11.52
CA LEU A 594 -10.52 2.97 11.57
C LEU A 594 -10.49 1.69 12.42
N ILE A 595 -9.58 0.76 12.10
CA ILE A 595 -9.45 -0.54 12.78
C ILE A 595 -8.08 -0.69 13.46
N SER A 596 -6.98 -0.49 12.75
CA SER A 596 -5.62 -0.69 13.25
C SER A 596 -4.63 0.24 12.55
N PRO A 597 -3.55 0.74 13.19
CA PRO A 597 -3.25 0.61 14.62
C PRO A 597 -4.27 1.36 15.49
N ILE A 598 -4.70 0.77 16.60
CA ILE A 598 -5.70 1.37 17.49
C ILE A 598 -5.19 2.70 18.04
N ASN A 599 -6.11 3.65 18.24
CA ASN A 599 -5.74 4.96 18.77
C ASN A 599 -5.02 4.88 20.13
N ASN A 600 -3.88 5.56 20.23
CA ASN A 600 -2.98 5.64 21.39
C ASN A 600 -2.38 4.29 21.85
N THR A 601 -2.23 3.31 20.95
CA THR A 601 -1.54 2.05 21.28
C THR A 601 -0.06 2.04 20.88
N ILE A 602 0.71 1.18 21.53
CA ILE A 602 2.07 0.79 21.12
C ILE A 602 1.95 -0.44 20.21
N VAL A 603 2.63 -0.43 19.06
CA VAL A 603 2.61 -1.53 18.09
C VAL A 603 4.02 -1.81 17.57
N ASN A 604 4.25 -3.06 17.14
CA ASN A 604 5.54 -3.50 16.60
C ASN A 604 5.68 -3.32 15.07
N GLY A 605 4.59 -2.90 14.41
CA GLY A 605 4.54 -2.66 12.97
C GLY A 605 3.45 -1.67 12.58
N ALA A 606 3.71 -0.88 11.54
CA ALA A 606 2.79 0.13 11.01
C ALA A 606 1.81 -0.49 10.00
N ASN A 607 0.86 -1.28 10.50
CA ASN A 607 -0.18 -1.96 9.73
C ASN A 607 -1.51 -1.22 9.85
N PHE A 608 -1.85 -0.47 8.81
CA PHE A 608 -3.04 0.37 8.69
C PHE A 608 -4.21 -0.42 8.12
N VAL A 609 -5.35 -0.43 8.80
CA VAL A 609 -6.58 -1.13 8.43
C VAL A 609 -7.79 -0.25 8.77
N TRP A 610 -8.78 -0.18 7.89
CA TRP A 610 -10.05 0.52 8.11
C TRP A 610 -11.23 -0.26 7.51
N HIS A 611 -12.46 0.11 7.85
CA HIS A 611 -13.65 -0.48 7.22
C HIS A 611 -13.84 0.08 5.81
N SER A 612 -14.28 -0.76 4.88
CA SER A 612 -14.75 -0.27 3.58
C SER A 612 -16.03 0.55 3.76
N THR A 613 -16.19 1.56 2.91
CA THR A 613 -17.45 2.29 2.74
C THR A 613 -17.98 2.11 1.33
N THR A 614 -19.27 2.39 1.15
CA THR A 614 -19.96 2.35 -0.13
C THR A 614 -20.51 3.72 -0.44
N ASP A 615 -20.45 4.07 -1.72
CA ASP A 615 -21.33 5.12 -2.23
C ASP A 615 -22.78 4.59 -2.22
N LEU A 616 -23.73 5.47 -1.91
CA LEU A 616 -25.15 5.20 -2.07
C LEU A 616 -25.55 5.12 -3.55
N ASP A 617 -24.74 5.67 -4.45
CA ASP A 617 -24.86 5.48 -5.89
C ASP A 617 -24.26 4.12 -6.31
N SER A 618 -25.12 3.18 -6.72
CA SER A 618 -24.72 1.82 -7.05
C SER A 618 -23.93 1.79 -8.36
N GLY A 619 -22.61 1.65 -8.30
CA GLY A 619 -21.78 1.44 -9.50
C GLY A 619 -20.37 2.03 -9.41
N TYR A 620 -20.09 2.90 -8.43
CA TYR A 620 -18.79 3.57 -8.34
C TYR A 620 -17.89 2.97 -7.25
N THR A 621 -16.65 2.67 -7.63
CA THR A 621 -15.62 2.22 -6.71
C THR A 621 -15.17 3.38 -5.81
N VAL A 622 -15.22 3.17 -4.49
CA VAL A 622 -14.64 4.10 -3.51
C VAL A 622 -13.15 3.80 -3.36
N TYR A 623 -12.33 4.84 -3.46
CA TYR A 623 -10.90 4.83 -3.21
C TYR A 623 -10.57 5.45 -1.86
N TYR A 624 -9.40 5.13 -1.34
CA TYR A 624 -8.92 5.61 -0.06
C TYR A 624 -7.58 6.30 -0.22
N LYS A 625 -7.39 7.43 0.47
CA LYS A 625 -6.09 8.06 0.63
C LYS A 625 -5.71 8.02 2.11
N LEU A 626 -4.68 7.24 2.42
CA LEU A 626 -4.13 7.11 3.76
C LEU A 626 -3.07 8.21 3.96
N TYR A 627 -3.16 8.90 5.09
CA TYR A 627 -2.20 9.90 5.53
C TYR A 627 -1.53 9.44 6.82
N TRP A 628 -0.21 9.58 6.94
CA TRP A 628 0.51 9.39 8.21
C TRP A 628 1.67 10.37 8.36
N ASP A 629 1.87 10.87 9.58
CA ASP A 629 2.98 11.78 9.90
C ASP A 629 3.31 11.75 11.41
N ILE A 630 4.48 12.23 11.82
CA ILE A 630 4.80 12.49 13.23
C ILE A 630 4.17 13.79 13.74
N ASN A 631 3.73 14.68 12.84
CA ASN A 631 3.00 15.90 13.17
C ASN A 631 1.48 15.69 13.05
N PRO A 632 0.70 15.92 14.13
CA PRO A 632 -0.77 15.74 14.10
C PRO A 632 -1.49 16.70 13.15
N SER A 633 -0.84 17.77 12.70
CA SER A 633 -1.48 18.83 11.91
C SER A 633 -1.55 18.53 10.42
N PHE A 634 -0.81 17.54 9.91
CA PHE A 634 -0.74 17.18 8.49
C PHE A 634 -0.46 18.38 7.54
N LEU A 635 0.80 18.56 7.12
CA LEU A 635 1.25 19.63 6.21
C LEU A 635 1.19 19.20 4.72
N ALA A 636 1.32 20.14 3.79
CA ALA A 636 1.23 19.86 2.34
C ALA A 636 2.30 18.89 1.78
N THR A 637 3.29 18.49 2.58
CA THR A 637 4.38 17.57 2.23
C THR A 637 4.26 16.20 2.93
N ASP A 638 3.12 15.89 3.55
CA ASP A 638 2.96 14.66 4.32
C ASP A 638 3.09 13.39 3.49
N SER A 639 3.45 12.31 4.19
CA SER A 639 3.42 10.97 3.62
C SER A 639 1.97 10.52 3.40
N SER A 640 1.63 10.22 2.15
CA SER A 640 0.32 9.70 1.80
C SER A 640 0.39 8.67 0.68
N VAL A 641 -0.59 7.77 0.63
CA VAL A 641 -0.73 6.75 -0.41
C VAL A 641 -2.20 6.61 -0.80
N THR A 642 -2.48 6.48 -2.09
CA THR A 642 -3.82 6.22 -2.63
C THR A 642 -3.98 4.74 -2.91
N LEU A 643 -5.08 4.14 -2.45
CA LEU A 643 -5.35 2.71 -2.43
C LEU A 643 -6.79 2.42 -2.85
N SER A 644 -7.02 1.28 -3.49
CA SER A 644 -8.35 0.71 -3.73
C SER A 644 -8.79 -0.27 -2.64
N ASP A 645 -7.84 -0.75 -1.84
CA ASP A 645 -8.07 -1.67 -0.72
C ASP A 645 -8.14 -0.92 0.61
N THR A 646 -8.50 -1.65 1.67
CA THR A 646 -8.69 -1.15 3.04
C THR A 646 -7.54 -1.47 3.98
N PHE A 647 -6.34 -1.72 3.43
CA PHE A 647 -5.15 -2.14 4.16
C PHE A 647 -3.86 -1.58 3.55
N PHE A 648 -2.89 -1.23 4.41
CA PHE A 648 -1.54 -0.84 4.02
C PHE A 648 -0.52 -1.14 5.12
N THR A 649 0.68 -1.62 4.74
CA THR A 649 1.80 -1.79 5.67
C THR A 649 2.95 -0.87 5.28
N ASN A 650 3.38 -0.02 6.20
CA ASN A 650 4.58 0.79 6.02
C ASN A 650 5.80 0.10 6.65
N GLN A 651 6.67 -0.49 5.81
CA GLN A 651 7.90 -1.15 6.27
C GLN A 651 9.05 -0.19 6.57
N GLU A 652 8.99 1.03 6.05
CA GLU A 652 10.04 2.06 6.16
C GLU A 652 9.78 3.04 7.32
N ALA A 653 8.72 2.80 8.12
CA ALA A 653 8.41 3.65 9.27
C ALA A 653 9.53 3.59 10.31
N ALA A 654 10.06 4.76 10.68
CA ALA A 654 11.08 4.86 11.70
C ALA A 654 10.50 4.51 13.07
N ARG A 655 11.18 3.60 13.80
CA ARG A 655 10.78 3.14 15.14
C ARG A 655 11.10 4.19 16.21
N SER A 656 10.57 3.98 17.41
CA SER A 656 10.69 4.87 18.57
C SER A 656 10.11 6.27 18.31
N LEU A 657 9.03 6.33 17.53
CA LEU A 657 8.32 7.56 17.18
C LEU A 657 6.81 7.38 17.34
N ARG A 658 6.13 8.48 17.64
CA ARG A 658 4.66 8.58 17.61
C ARG A 658 4.21 9.07 16.24
N TYR A 659 3.36 8.29 15.58
CA TYR A 659 2.70 8.65 14.33
C TYR A 659 1.23 8.97 14.55
N TYR A 660 0.72 9.90 13.75
CA TYR A 660 -0.68 10.25 13.57
C TYR A 660 -1.11 9.80 12.19
N TRP A 661 -2.34 9.29 12.07
CA TRP A 661 -2.86 8.81 10.80
C TRP A 661 -4.37 9.03 10.68
N LYS A 662 -4.81 9.16 9.44
CA LYS A 662 -6.23 9.28 9.05
C LYS A 662 -6.41 8.76 7.63
N VAL A 663 -7.64 8.45 7.27
CA VAL A 663 -8.00 8.03 5.91
C VAL A 663 -8.98 9.03 5.33
N GLU A 664 -8.88 9.28 4.03
CA GLU A 664 -9.88 9.99 3.23
C GLU A 664 -10.52 8.96 2.30
N ALA A 665 -11.84 8.78 2.40
CA ALA A 665 -12.59 7.98 1.44
C ALA A 665 -13.17 8.94 0.40
N PHE A 666 -12.95 8.63 -0.86
CA PHE A 666 -13.40 9.46 -1.95
C PHE A 666 -13.78 8.60 -3.14
N ASN A 667 -14.68 9.10 -3.95
CA ASN A 667 -14.78 8.73 -5.34
C ASN A 667 -14.78 10.03 -6.15
N TYR A 668 -14.74 9.93 -7.46
CA TYR A 668 -14.71 11.12 -8.32
C TYR A 668 -16.08 11.83 -8.45
N HIS A 669 -17.11 11.31 -7.75
CA HIS A 669 -18.52 11.68 -7.90
C HIS A 669 -19.15 12.29 -6.63
N ALA A 670 -18.55 12.14 -5.46
CA ALA A 670 -19.07 12.61 -4.18
C ALA A 670 -18.04 13.44 -3.41
N LEU A 671 -18.47 14.17 -2.38
CA LEU A 671 -17.52 14.84 -1.48
C LEU A 671 -16.66 13.79 -0.78
N PRO A 672 -15.33 13.97 -0.77
CA PRO A 672 -14.47 13.11 0.04
C PRO A 672 -14.82 13.30 1.51
N ILE A 673 -14.87 12.19 2.24
CA ILE A 673 -15.05 12.20 3.68
C ILE A 673 -13.79 11.66 4.36
N TYR A 674 -13.35 12.37 5.38
CA TYR A 674 -12.27 11.88 6.22
C TYR A 674 -12.84 10.91 7.25
N SER A 675 -12.00 9.97 7.70
CA SER A 675 -12.27 9.25 8.94
C SER A 675 -12.60 10.28 10.02
N ASN A 676 -13.65 10.00 10.78
CA ASN A 676 -14.19 10.91 11.79
C ASN A 676 -13.15 11.35 12.86
N GLN A 677 -12.03 10.64 12.97
CA GLN A 677 -10.94 10.91 13.90
C GLN A 677 -9.58 10.75 13.21
N THR A 678 -8.60 11.51 13.70
CA THR A 678 -7.17 11.21 13.52
C THR A 678 -6.72 10.33 14.67
N TRP A 679 -6.22 9.14 14.37
CA TRP A 679 -5.68 8.22 15.36
C TRP A 679 -4.17 8.39 15.47
N SER A 680 -3.60 8.03 16.61
CA SER A 680 -2.14 7.99 16.79
C SER A 680 -1.68 6.64 17.33
N PHE A 681 -0.44 6.26 17.08
CA PHE A 681 0.20 5.10 17.67
C PHE A 681 1.69 5.37 17.89
N TYR A 682 2.30 4.61 18.79
CA TYR A 682 3.76 4.61 18.99
C TYR A 682 4.34 3.33 18.38
N LEU A 683 5.36 3.46 17.54
CA LEU A 683 6.01 2.31 16.90
C LEU A 683 7.21 1.86 17.74
N ASN A 684 7.14 0.66 18.34
CA ASN A 684 8.17 0.17 19.27
C ASN A 684 9.53 -0.05 18.59
N GLY A 685 10.60 0.33 19.28
CA GLY A 685 12.01 0.16 18.95
C GLY A 685 12.54 -1.19 19.42
N TYR A 686 13.72 -1.58 18.91
CA TYR A 686 14.38 -2.80 19.36
C TYR A 686 15.35 -2.48 20.50
N PRO A 687 15.48 -3.36 21.51
CA PRO A 687 16.52 -3.24 22.50
C PRO A 687 17.91 -3.39 21.86
N THR A 688 18.91 -2.74 22.43
CA THR A 688 20.30 -2.84 21.93
C THR A 688 20.85 -4.25 22.11
N ARG A 689 21.59 -4.76 21.13
CA ARG A 689 22.25 -6.08 21.21
C ARG A 689 23.23 -6.13 22.41
N PRO A 690 23.13 -7.15 23.29
CA PRO A 690 24.10 -7.32 24.39
C PRO A 690 25.52 -7.56 23.86
N ALA A 691 26.54 -7.18 24.63
CA ALA A 691 27.94 -7.47 24.30
C ALA A 691 28.53 -8.49 25.29
N PRO A 692 28.99 -9.68 24.85
CA PRO A 692 29.50 -10.72 25.74
C PRO A 692 30.79 -10.27 26.44
N PHE A 693 30.96 -10.66 27.71
CA PHE A 693 32.08 -10.25 28.55
C PHE A 693 32.86 -11.45 29.12
N ALA A 694 32.18 -12.44 29.72
CA ALA A 694 32.82 -13.65 30.23
C ALA A 694 31.88 -14.88 30.14
N PRO A 695 32.40 -16.13 30.09
CA PRO A 695 33.81 -16.50 29.98
C PRO A 695 34.43 -16.00 28.68
N GLU A 696 35.72 -15.67 28.71
CA GLU A 696 36.47 -15.39 27.48
C GLU A 696 36.53 -16.66 26.61
N ASN A 697 36.75 -16.49 25.31
CA ASN A 697 36.77 -17.62 24.39
C ASN A 697 37.88 -18.61 24.69
N GLY A 698 37.50 -19.88 24.84
CA GLY A 698 38.41 -20.99 25.08
C GLY A 698 38.87 -21.13 26.52
N ARG A 699 38.15 -20.50 27.46
CA ARG A 699 38.34 -20.69 28.90
C ARG A 699 37.61 -21.94 29.39
N ASP A 700 38.12 -22.51 30.46
CA ASP A 700 37.43 -23.55 31.19
C ASP A 700 36.45 -22.95 32.20
N ALA A 701 35.29 -23.59 32.32
CA ALA A 701 34.20 -23.13 33.17
C ALA A 701 33.60 -24.30 33.94
N ASP A 702 33.45 -24.12 35.24
CA ASP A 702 32.67 -25.02 36.09
C ASP A 702 31.33 -24.38 36.46
N SER A 703 30.54 -25.08 37.28
CA SER A 703 29.24 -24.56 37.77
C SER A 703 29.32 -23.22 38.53
N THR A 704 30.50 -22.80 38.99
CA THR A 704 30.71 -21.54 39.70
C THR A 704 31.11 -20.37 38.80
N ALA A 705 31.52 -20.66 37.55
CA ALA A 705 31.92 -19.68 36.55
C ALA A 705 30.79 -18.69 36.25
N LEU A 706 31.15 -17.44 35.97
CA LEU A 706 30.20 -16.39 35.61
C LEU A 706 30.05 -16.30 34.09
N ILE A 707 28.82 -16.42 33.60
CA ILE A 707 28.45 -15.96 32.26
C ILE A 707 27.95 -14.53 32.37
N SER A 708 28.55 -13.60 31.64
CA SER A 708 28.26 -12.18 31.74
C SER A 708 28.37 -11.41 30.43
N TRP A 709 27.61 -10.32 30.33
CA TRP A 709 27.53 -9.42 29.17
C TRP A 709 27.17 -8.00 29.60
N LEU A 710 27.49 -6.99 28.79
CA LEU A 710 27.10 -5.59 29.04
C LEU A 710 25.58 -5.43 28.99
N VAL A 711 25.03 -4.63 29.91
CA VAL A 711 23.60 -4.36 30.00
C VAL A 711 23.10 -3.65 28.73
N SER A 712 22.06 -4.20 28.13
CA SER A 712 21.32 -3.61 27.00
C SER A 712 20.38 -2.50 27.46
N THR A 713 20.23 -1.48 26.62
CA THR A 713 19.24 -0.40 26.77
C THR A 713 18.15 -0.53 25.72
N ASP A 714 16.92 -0.16 26.07
CA ASP A 714 15.87 0.04 25.07
C ASP A 714 15.76 1.53 24.71
N PRO A 715 15.69 1.92 23.43
CA PRO A 715 15.43 3.31 23.03
C PRO A 715 14.07 3.82 23.57
N ASP A 716 13.13 2.93 23.86
CA ASP A 716 11.83 3.27 24.42
C ASP A 716 11.89 3.25 25.95
N SER A 717 11.94 4.45 26.54
CA SER A 717 12.13 4.66 27.99
C SER A 717 11.13 3.99 28.95
N PHE A 718 10.04 3.42 28.43
CA PHE A 718 9.01 2.72 29.18
C PHE A 718 9.18 1.18 29.13
N ASP A 719 10.16 0.67 28.39
CA ASP A 719 10.40 -0.76 28.22
C ASP A 719 11.37 -1.32 29.24
N ALA A 720 11.07 -2.54 29.69
CA ALA A 720 11.88 -3.26 30.65
C ALA A 720 12.63 -4.39 29.95
N VAL A 721 13.95 -4.22 29.80
CA VAL A 721 14.84 -5.20 29.16
C VAL A 721 14.96 -6.47 30.02
N SER A 722 14.84 -7.61 29.36
CA SER A 722 15.15 -8.95 29.87
C SER A 722 16.06 -9.68 28.89
N TYR A 723 16.63 -10.83 29.28
CA TYR A 723 17.53 -11.57 28.40
C TYR A 723 17.08 -13.01 28.17
N THR A 724 17.44 -13.51 27.00
CA THR A 724 17.40 -14.93 26.65
C THR A 724 18.81 -15.41 26.36
N ILE A 725 19.23 -16.49 27.02
CA ILE A 725 20.55 -17.13 26.86
C ILE A 725 20.41 -18.56 26.32
N GLN A 726 21.33 -18.94 25.43
CA GLN A 726 21.48 -20.30 24.93
C GLN A 726 22.91 -20.80 25.08
N ILE A 727 23.07 -22.07 25.43
CA ILE A 727 24.35 -22.79 25.47
C ILE A 727 24.17 -24.13 24.74
N ASP A 728 25.02 -24.41 23.76
CA ASP A 728 24.93 -25.60 22.90
C ASP A 728 26.33 -26.15 22.61
N ASN A 729 26.49 -27.47 22.49
CA ASN A 729 27.77 -28.09 22.07
C ASN A 729 28.02 -27.93 20.57
N ASP A 730 27.01 -27.48 19.81
CA ASP A 730 27.10 -27.06 18.43
C ASP A 730 26.95 -25.54 18.27
N SER A 731 27.91 -24.93 17.55
CA SER A 731 27.89 -23.51 17.17
C SER A 731 26.66 -23.07 16.37
N ALA A 732 25.87 -24.00 15.81
CA ALA A 732 24.63 -23.69 15.12
C ALA A 732 23.42 -23.49 16.07
N PHE A 733 23.55 -23.85 17.36
CA PHE A 733 22.48 -23.75 18.36
C PHE A 733 21.19 -24.48 17.94
N ALA A 734 21.33 -25.64 17.29
CA ALA A 734 20.20 -26.39 16.75
C ALA A 734 19.37 -27.09 17.83
N SER A 735 20.01 -27.49 18.95
CA SER A 735 19.37 -28.12 20.10
C SER A 735 20.09 -27.72 21.39
N PRO A 736 19.93 -26.46 21.84
CA PRO A 736 20.71 -25.96 22.97
C PRO A 736 20.41 -26.72 24.26
N GLU A 737 21.47 -27.10 24.97
CA GLU A 737 21.38 -27.80 26.25
C GLU A 737 20.92 -26.87 27.39
N VAL A 738 21.16 -25.57 27.23
CA VAL A 738 20.55 -24.49 28.02
C VAL A 738 19.83 -23.54 27.05
N ASN A 739 18.56 -23.23 27.35
CA ASN A 739 17.77 -22.24 26.60
C ASN A 739 16.80 -21.54 27.55
N GLN A 740 17.29 -20.52 28.24
CA GLN A 740 16.53 -19.84 29.29
C GLN A 740 16.17 -18.41 28.85
N SER A 741 14.88 -18.06 28.93
CA SER A 741 14.35 -16.73 28.59
C SER A 741 13.87 -15.99 29.85
N GLY A 742 13.75 -14.66 29.74
CA GLY A 742 13.15 -13.83 30.79
C GLY A 742 14.08 -13.56 31.98
N LEU A 743 15.39 -13.67 31.79
CA LEU A 743 16.38 -13.31 32.80
C LEU A 743 16.29 -11.80 33.09
N ARG A 744 15.81 -11.45 34.28
CA ARG A 744 15.60 -10.07 34.75
C ARG A 744 16.41 -9.71 36.00
N SER A 745 17.04 -10.69 36.64
CA SER A 745 17.79 -10.51 37.89
C SER A 745 19.05 -11.38 37.84
N GLY A 746 20.19 -10.80 38.18
CA GLY A 746 21.51 -11.44 38.17
C GLY A 746 22.49 -10.64 39.04
N ILE A 747 23.75 -11.04 39.02
CA ILE A 747 24.85 -10.30 39.67
C ILE A 747 25.19 -9.13 38.75
N ILE A 748 25.08 -7.89 39.25
CA ILE A 748 25.52 -6.72 38.50
C ILE A 748 26.95 -6.39 38.90
N LEU A 749 27.87 -6.46 37.94
CA LEU A 749 29.28 -6.11 38.09
C LEU A 749 29.54 -4.87 37.23
N ASP A 750 29.52 -3.69 37.87
CA ASP A 750 29.56 -2.38 37.20
C ASP A 750 28.47 -2.25 36.12
N ASP A 751 28.84 -2.34 34.84
CA ASP A 751 27.96 -2.23 33.67
C ASP A 751 27.58 -3.60 33.05
N ALA A 752 28.01 -4.71 33.66
CA ALA A 752 27.76 -6.07 33.18
C ALA A 752 26.68 -6.79 34.00
N PHE A 753 25.76 -7.44 33.30
CA PHE A 753 24.85 -8.43 33.86
C PHE A 753 25.56 -9.79 33.86
N ALA A 754 25.61 -10.45 35.01
CA ALA A 754 26.25 -11.75 35.19
C ALA A 754 25.33 -12.75 35.88
N ILE A 755 25.49 -14.03 35.55
CA ILE A 755 24.81 -15.17 36.19
C ILE A 755 25.80 -16.32 36.31
N ARG A 756 25.74 -17.08 37.41
CA ARG A 756 26.59 -18.26 37.53
C ARG A 756 26.09 -19.36 36.61
N LEU A 757 26.99 -20.11 35.99
CA LEU A 757 26.62 -21.21 35.10
C LEU A 757 25.70 -22.22 35.79
N GLY A 758 25.98 -22.55 37.06
CA GLY A 758 25.14 -23.43 37.89
C GLY A 758 23.81 -22.84 38.34
N GLU A 759 23.54 -21.56 38.08
CA GLU A 759 22.24 -20.91 38.34
C GLU A 759 21.31 -20.93 37.10
N LEU A 760 21.84 -21.32 35.93
CA LEU A 760 21.05 -21.43 34.70
C LEU A 760 20.19 -22.69 34.71
N GLU A 761 18.96 -22.57 34.25
CA GLU A 761 18.06 -23.72 34.06
C GLU A 761 18.60 -24.61 32.92
N GLY A 762 18.86 -25.89 33.21
CA GLY A 762 19.40 -26.84 32.25
C GLY A 762 20.92 -27.01 32.28
N HIS A 763 21.64 -26.32 33.17
CA HIS A 763 23.11 -26.49 33.32
C HIS A 763 23.51 -27.93 33.67
N GLU A 764 22.61 -28.70 34.28
CA GLU A 764 22.80 -30.12 34.60
C GLU A 764 22.96 -31.01 33.37
N ASN A 765 22.59 -30.52 32.17
CA ASN A 765 22.76 -31.22 30.91
C ASN A 765 24.17 -31.05 30.33
N LEU A 766 24.99 -30.16 30.89
CA LEU A 766 26.36 -29.94 30.44
C LEU A 766 27.24 -31.12 30.86
N GLN A 767 27.94 -31.69 29.88
CA GLN A 767 28.86 -32.79 30.10
C GLN A 767 30.27 -32.25 30.35
N ALA A 768 30.97 -32.83 31.32
CA ALA A 768 32.37 -32.50 31.58
C ALA A 768 33.25 -32.79 30.36
N ASP A 769 34.37 -32.08 30.26
CA ASP A 769 35.37 -32.18 29.19
C ASP A 769 34.76 -31.93 27.79
N THR A 770 33.72 -31.09 27.72
CA THR A 770 32.98 -30.82 26.49
C THR A 770 32.96 -29.33 26.19
N ARG A 771 33.25 -28.99 24.92
CA ARG A 771 33.16 -27.62 24.40
C ARG A 771 31.70 -27.21 24.22
N TYR A 772 31.37 -26.02 24.71
CA TYR A 772 30.08 -25.37 24.54
C TYR A 772 30.21 -23.97 23.96
N PHE A 773 29.33 -23.62 23.03
CA PHE A 773 29.10 -22.28 22.52
C PHE A 773 27.94 -21.64 23.26
N TRP A 774 28.01 -20.33 23.51
CA TRP A 774 26.92 -19.58 24.15
C TRP A 774 26.59 -18.29 23.41
N ARG A 775 25.31 -17.93 23.46
CA ARG A 775 24.79 -16.67 22.92
C ARG A 775 23.69 -16.09 23.78
N VAL A 776 23.55 -14.77 23.75
CA VAL A 776 22.54 -14.03 24.51
C VAL A 776 21.89 -12.97 23.62
N ARG A 777 20.63 -12.65 23.85
CA ARG A 777 19.92 -11.51 23.26
C ARG A 777 19.12 -10.77 24.32
N ALA A 778 18.80 -9.52 24.04
CA ALA A 778 17.88 -8.73 24.84
C ALA A 778 16.45 -8.85 24.28
N ASP A 779 15.46 -8.89 25.16
CA ASP A 779 14.03 -8.96 24.85
C ASP A 779 13.31 -7.86 25.64
N ASP A 780 12.45 -7.10 24.96
CA ASP A 780 11.57 -6.09 25.57
C ASP A 780 10.29 -6.73 26.16
N ASN A 781 9.42 -5.92 26.75
CA ASN A 781 8.12 -6.34 27.29
C ASN A 781 6.96 -6.29 26.26
N TYR A 782 7.23 -5.90 25.02
CA TYR A 782 6.27 -5.85 23.90
C TYR A 782 6.54 -6.90 22.81
N GLY A 783 7.50 -7.81 23.05
CA GLY A 783 7.81 -8.96 22.22
C GLY A 783 8.82 -8.69 21.10
N LEU A 784 9.56 -7.58 21.11
CA LEU A 784 10.73 -7.40 20.24
C LEU A 784 12.00 -7.88 20.95
N SER A 785 12.88 -8.46 20.15
CA SER A 785 14.18 -8.95 20.61
C SER A 785 15.29 -8.30 19.78
N SER A 786 16.43 -8.02 20.41
CA SER A 786 17.66 -7.71 19.70
C SER A 786 18.11 -8.91 18.88
N ASP A 787 19.06 -8.68 17.97
CA ASP A 787 19.85 -9.77 17.42
C ASP A 787 20.57 -10.54 18.53
N TRP A 788 20.83 -11.83 18.28
CA TRP A 788 21.71 -12.62 19.14
C TRP A 788 23.14 -12.08 19.11
N THR A 789 23.90 -12.30 20.18
CA THR A 789 25.37 -12.28 20.07
C THR A 789 25.83 -13.27 18.99
N ASP A 790 27.01 -13.04 18.43
CA ASP A 790 27.56 -13.67 17.21
C ASP A 790 27.76 -15.19 17.32
N GLY A 791 27.45 -15.80 18.45
CA GLY A 791 27.53 -17.24 18.68
C GLY A 791 28.96 -17.78 18.65
N THR A 792 29.95 -16.91 18.55
CA THR A 792 31.37 -17.26 18.57
C THR A 792 31.91 -17.40 19.99
N ASN A 793 31.09 -17.18 21.01
CA ASN A 793 31.52 -17.26 22.40
C ASN A 793 31.54 -18.72 22.86
N TRP A 794 32.64 -19.23 23.38
CA TRP A 794 32.76 -20.65 23.76
C TRP A 794 33.68 -20.91 24.95
N PHE A 795 33.38 -21.96 25.70
CA PHE A 795 34.14 -22.45 26.86
C PHE A 795 34.18 -24.00 26.85
N VAL A 796 35.10 -24.62 27.60
CA VAL A 796 35.03 -26.06 27.91
C VAL A 796 34.43 -26.21 29.31
N TYR A 797 33.43 -27.07 29.44
CA TYR A 797 32.80 -27.31 30.74
C TYR A 797 33.55 -28.39 31.50
N LEU A 798 33.99 -28.09 32.73
CA LEU A 798 34.63 -29.06 33.64
C LEU A 798 33.74 -29.34 34.86
N ALA A 799 33.76 -30.58 35.35
CA ALA A 799 33.05 -30.95 36.58
C ALA A 799 33.62 -30.23 37.82
N GLN A 800 34.94 -30.03 37.83
CA GLN A 800 35.68 -29.22 38.79
C GLN A 800 37.04 -28.87 38.17
N ASN A 801 37.42 -27.60 38.17
CA ASN A 801 38.74 -27.14 37.74
C ASN A 801 39.77 -27.19 38.92
N HIS A 802 40.97 -27.71 38.71
CA HIS A 802 42.05 -27.86 39.68
C HIS A 802 43.21 -26.90 39.40
N PRO A 803 43.85 -26.31 40.42
CA PRO A 803 44.93 -25.36 40.18
C PRO A 803 46.22 -26.03 39.64
N PRO A 804 46.98 -25.35 38.78
CA PRO A 804 48.22 -25.85 38.19
C PRO A 804 49.37 -25.96 39.20
N ASN A 805 50.45 -26.63 38.78
CA ASN A 805 51.75 -26.62 39.45
C ASN A 805 52.68 -25.54 38.88
N ALA A 806 53.49 -24.94 39.75
CA ALA A 806 54.46 -23.89 39.36
C ALA A 806 55.64 -24.47 38.57
N PRO A 807 56.32 -23.67 37.72
CA PRO A 807 57.54 -24.10 37.04
C PRO A 807 58.66 -24.44 38.03
N ASP A 808 59.43 -25.50 37.76
CA ASP A 808 60.48 -25.99 38.66
C ASP A 808 61.91 -25.87 38.11
N SER A 809 62.08 -25.55 36.82
CA SER A 809 63.37 -25.54 36.13
C SER A 809 63.38 -24.62 34.90
N GLY A 810 64.54 -24.48 34.24
CA GLY A 810 64.68 -23.73 32.97
C GLY A 810 64.79 -22.21 33.09
N PHE A 811 65.00 -21.67 34.29
CA PHE A 811 65.07 -20.22 34.55
C PHE A 811 66.29 -19.54 33.93
N SER A 812 66.09 -18.43 33.21
CA SER A 812 67.15 -17.54 32.71
C SER A 812 66.61 -16.11 32.55
N PRO A 813 67.38 -15.05 32.89
CA PRO A 813 68.67 -15.06 33.58
C PRO A 813 68.53 -15.53 35.04
N THR A 814 69.58 -16.11 35.63
CA THR A 814 69.53 -16.64 37.01
C THR A 814 70.86 -16.50 37.75
N GLY A 815 70.88 -16.75 39.06
CA GLY A 815 72.12 -16.83 39.85
C GLY A 815 72.91 -15.53 39.96
N GLY A 816 72.27 -14.37 39.76
CA GLY A 816 72.92 -13.07 39.76
C GLY A 816 73.67 -12.76 38.46
N GLU A 817 73.33 -13.43 37.35
CA GLU A 817 73.84 -13.13 36.01
C GLU A 817 73.66 -11.66 35.63
N GLU A 818 74.66 -11.07 34.97
CA GLU A 818 74.59 -9.70 34.43
C GLU A 818 74.04 -9.72 33.01
N VAL A 819 72.99 -8.92 32.77
CA VAL A 819 72.36 -8.77 31.45
C VAL A 819 72.48 -7.33 30.98
N ILE A 820 72.96 -7.16 29.75
CA ILE A 820 73.17 -5.85 29.13
C ILE A 820 71.89 -5.24 28.55
N SER A 821 70.72 -5.83 28.78
CA SER A 821 69.43 -5.33 28.29
C SER A 821 68.59 -4.86 29.46
N LEU A 822 67.98 -3.67 29.36
CA LEU A 822 67.01 -3.17 30.33
C LEU A 822 65.63 -3.83 30.18
N THR A 823 65.40 -4.60 29.12
CA THR A 823 64.24 -5.47 28.99
C THR A 823 64.76 -6.88 28.70
N PRO A 824 65.35 -7.56 29.70
CA PRO A 824 65.88 -8.89 29.46
C PRO A 824 64.75 -9.87 29.21
N LEU A 825 64.96 -10.80 28.28
CA LEU A 825 64.03 -11.91 28.09
C LEU A 825 64.19 -12.87 29.27
N ILE A 826 63.14 -13.01 30.06
CA ILE A 826 63.07 -13.94 31.18
C ILE A 826 62.37 -15.21 30.69
N THR A 827 62.98 -16.37 30.86
CA THR A 827 62.46 -17.67 30.40
C THR A 827 62.44 -18.70 31.53
N TRP A 828 61.55 -19.68 31.44
CA TRP A 828 61.42 -20.83 32.35
C TRP A 828 60.94 -22.08 31.58
N ALA A 829 61.00 -23.28 32.18
CA ALA A 829 60.37 -24.48 31.62
C ALA A 829 58.85 -24.46 31.86
N ASN A 830 58.06 -25.10 31.00
CA ASN A 830 56.60 -25.14 31.17
C ASN A 830 56.20 -25.74 32.53
N GLY A 831 55.17 -25.17 33.16
CA GLY A 831 54.46 -25.76 34.28
C GLY A 831 53.63 -26.97 33.87
N SER A 832 52.96 -27.60 34.82
CA SER A 832 52.10 -28.76 34.58
C SER A 832 50.79 -28.63 35.34
N ASP A 833 49.70 -29.08 34.73
CA ASP A 833 48.38 -29.10 35.36
C ASP A 833 47.91 -30.52 35.69
N PRO A 834 47.24 -30.73 36.84
CA PRO A 834 46.50 -31.97 37.11
C PRO A 834 45.35 -32.28 36.14
N ASP A 835 44.73 -31.27 35.53
CA ASP A 835 43.59 -31.43 34.65
C ASP A 835 44.01 -31.88 33.23
N PRO A 836 43.35 -32.91 32.66
CA PRO A 836 43.86 -33.58 31.47
C PRO A 836 43.86 -32.74 30.18
N ASP A 837 43.02 -31.70 30.08
CA ASP A 837 42.92 -30.83 28.90
C ASP A 837 43.86 -29.61 28.98
N ASP A 838 44.37 -29.31 30.18
CA ASP A 838 45.35 -28.27 30.46
C ASP A 838 46.78 -28.75 30.11
N HIS A 839 47.04 -28.83 28.81
CA HIS A 839 48.38 -29.08 28.30
C HIS A 839 49.28 -27.85 28.42
N ALA A 840 50.60 -28.05 28.38
CA ALA A 840 51.56 -26.97 28.56
C ALA A 840 51.40 -25.80 27.56
N GLU A 841 50.85 -26.07 26.38
CA GLU A 841 50.45 -25.06 25.39
C GLU A 841 49.23 -24.20 25.77
N ASN A 842 48.40 -24.63 26.72
CA ASN A 842 47.20 -23.95 27.20
C ASN A 842 47.42 -23.18 28.52
N LEU A 843 48.57 -23.40 29.17
CA LEU A 843 48.93 -22.71 30.41
C LEU A 843 49.49 -21.32 30.14
N SER A 844 49.07 -20.35 30.95
CA SER A 844 49.67 -19.02 31.03
C SER A 844 50.44 -18.86 32.33
N TYR A 845 51.25 -17.81 32.46
CA TYR A 845 52.09 -17.64 33.64
C TYR A 845 52.07 -16.20 34.11
N ALA A 846 51.94 -15.98 35.41
CA ALA A 846 52.21 -14.67 36.00
C ALA A 846 53.66 -14.61 36.48
N ILE A 847 54.34 -13.53 36.13
CA ILE A 847 55.64 -13.15 36.68
C ILE A 847 55.46 -12.01 37.68
N ARG A 848 56.27 -12.02 38.73
CA ARG A 848 56.55 -10.82 39.51
C ARG A 848 58.04 -10.57 39.59
N LEU A 849 58.44 -9.31 39.44
CA LEU A 849 59.83 -8.84 39.52
C LEU A 849 59.94 -7.72 40.57
N SER A 850 60.95 -7.75 41.42
CA SER A 850 61.22 -6.71 42.42
C SER A 850 62.71 -6.52 42.65
N THR A 851 63.13 -5.33 43.10
CA THR A 851 64.47 -5.11 43.65
C THR A 851 64.58 -5.55 45.11
N ASP A 852 63.46 -5.76 45.79
CA ASP A 852 63.43 -6.37 47.12
C ASP A 852 63.17 -7.87 47.01
N SER A 853 64.14 -8.66 47.47
CA SER A 853 64.03 -10.11 47.53
C SER A 853 62.80 -10.60 48.31
N SER A 854 62.24 -9.82 49.25
CA SER A 854 61.06 -10.20 50.02
C SER A 854 59.72 -10.02 49.27
N PHE A 855 59.74 -9.36 48.10
CA PHE A 855 58.57 -9.00 47.29
C PHE A 855 57.49 -8.20 48.05
N ILE A 856 57.88 -7.48 49.11
CA ILE A 856 57.01 -6.52 49.83
C ILE A 856 56.95 -5.24 48.99
N GLY A 857 56.16 -5.30 47.92
CA GLY A 857 56.19 -4.35 46.81
C GLY A 857 57.04 -4.91 45.67
N PHE A 858 56.40 -5.17 44.52
CA PHE A 858 57.05 -5.60 43.30
C PHE A 858 56.83 -4.56 42.21
N ILE A 859 57.83 -4.41 41.34
CA ILE A 859 57.94 -3.31 40.39
C ILE A 859 57.29 -3.68 39.06
N TYR A 860 57.23 -4.97 38.75
CA TYR A 860 56.57 -5.48 37.57
C TYR A 860 55.79 -6.75 37.93
N TYR A 861 54.53 -6.80 37.48
CA TYR A 861 53.68 -7.97 37.53
C TYR A 861 52.90 -8.03 36.24
N ASP A 862 53.00 -9.16 35.57
CA ASP A 862 52.38 -9.35 34.27
C ASP A 862 52.11 -10.82 34.04
N THR A 863 51.23 -11.10 33.08
CA THR A 863 50.83 -12.45 32.68
C THR A 863 51.23 -12.68 31.23
N THR A 864 51.83 -13.84 30.95
CA THR A 864 52.13 -14.25 29.59
C THR A 864 50.86 -14.61 28.82
N GLY A 865 50.96 -14.59 27.49
CA GLY A 865 49.99 -15.27 26.65
C GLY A 865 49.99 -16.78 26.88
N ILE A 866 48.87 -17.41 26.56
CA ILE A 866 48.68 -18.86 26.61
C ILE A 866 49.84 -19.59 25.89
N GLY A 867 50.44 -20.58 26.55
CA GLY A 867 51.53 -21.41 26.03
C GLY A 867 52.92 -20.76 26.02
N LEU A 868 53.06 -19.52 26.49
CA LEU A 868 54.34 -18.80 26.49
C LEU A 868 55.03 -18.87 27.86
N ASN A 869 56.15 -19.59 27.90
CA ASN A 869 57.03 -19.76 29.06
C ASN A 869 58.19 -18.76 29.10
N GLN A 870 57.97 -17.60 28.53
CA GLN A 870 58.93 -16.52 28.49
C GLN A 870 58.20 -15.17 28.48
N ILE A 871 58.85 -14.16 29.04
CA ILE A 871 58.35 -12.80 29.03
C ILE A 871 59.50 -11.81 29.00
N GLN A 872 59.28 -10.70 28.30
CA GLN A 872 60.18 -9.56 28.30
C GLN A 872 59.42 -8.40 28.96
N PRO A 873 59.98 -7.75 30.00
CA PRO A 873 59.33 -6.61 30.65
C PRO A 873 59.00 -5.52 29.62
N VAL A 874 57.74 -5.08 29.61
CA VAL A 874 57.25 -4.11 28.61
C VAL A 874 57.81 -2.70 28.87
N ALA A 875 58.20 -2.43 30.12
CA ALA A 875 58.91 -1.22 30.52
C ALA A 875 60.38 -1.53 30.80
N GLU A 876 61.27 -0.62 30.42
CA GLU A 876 62.70 -0.71 30.72
C GLU A 876 62.93 -0.75 32.23
N LEU A 877 63.64 -1.78 32.68
CA LEU A 877 64.16 -1.88 34.03
C LEU A 877 65.23 -0.82 34.25
N ALA A 878 65.42 -0.42 35.50
CA ALA A 878 66.49 0.51 35.84
C ALA A 878 67.83 -0.17 35.56
N ASP A 879 68.75 0.60 34.99
CA ASP A 879 70.11 0.12 34.77
C ASP A 879 70.87 -0.06 36.10
N ASN A 880 71.96 -0.83 36.09
CA ASN A 880 72.83 -1.06 37.25
C ASN A 880 72.09 -1.56 38.51
N THR A 881 71.04 -2.36 38.32
CA THR A 881 70.10 -2.73 39.39
C THR A 881 69.91 -4.24 39.47
N ARG A 882 69.95 -4.80 40.68
CA ARG A 882 69.65 -6.23 40.93
C ARG A 882 68.15 -6.45 41.04
N TYR A 883 67.64 -7.42 40.31
CA TYR A 883 66.24 -7.81 40.33
C TYR A 883 66.07 -9.27 40.73
N TYR A 884 64.99 -9.54 41.45
CA TYR A 884 64.51 -10.85 41.84
C TYR A 884 63.19 -11.14 41.12
N TYR A 885 63.00 -12.35 40.61
CA TYR A 885 61.72 -12.77 40.05
C TYR A 885 61.25 -14.14 40.53
N GLU A 886 59.94 -14.32 40.51
CA GLU A 886 59.22 -15.57 40.76
C GLU A 886 58.08 -15.70 39.75
N ILE A 887 57.76 -16.94 39.36
CA ILE A 887 56.76 -17.27 38.35
C ILE A 887 55.68 -18.16 38.97
N LYS A 888 54.41 -17.94 38.64
CA LYS A 888 53.34 -18.91 38.92
C LYS A 888 52.61 -19.28 37.63
N THR A 889 52.17 -20.52 37.54
CA THR A 889 51.37 -21.03 36.42
C THR A 889 49.89 -20.69 36.65
N ILE A 890 49.16 -20.42 35.58
CA ILE A 890 47.73 -20.16 35.56
C ILE A 890 47.11 -21.07 34.49
N ASP A 891 46.13 -21.87 34.86
CA ASP A 891 45.39 -22.74 33.94
C ASP A 891 44.46 -21.93 33.04
N ASP A 892 43.89 -22.58 32.03
CA ASP A 892 42.98 -21.91 31.11
C ASP A 892 41.65 -21.53 31.78
N GLY A 893 41.27 -22.15 32.90
CA GLY A 893 40.15 -21.77 33.78
C GLY A 893 40.46 -20.67 34.81
N GLY A 894 41.68 -20.12 34.81
CA GLY A 894 42.11 -18.98 35.62
C GLY A 894 42.52 -19.29 37.07
N LEU A 895 42.56 -20.56 37.52
CA LEU A 895 43.19 -20.88 38.81
C LEU A 895 44.71 -20.83 38.66
N SER A 896 45.41 -20.57 39.76
CA SER A 896 46.87 -20.36 39.73
C SER A 896 47.61 -21.14 40.78
N SER A 897 48.81 -21.60 40.42
CA SER A 897 49.73 -22.26 41.32
C SER A 897 50.25 -21.32 42.42
N GLY A 898 50.99 -21.88 43.38
CA GLY A 898 51.91 -21.09 44.20
C GLY A 898 53.05 -20.48 43.36
N TRP A 899 53.85 -19.58 43.95
CA TRP A 899 55.03 -19.02 43.28
C TRP A 899 56.19 -20.03 43.22
N SER A 900 56.95 -20.00 42.14
CA SER A 900 58.15 -20.80 41.92
C SER A 900 59.27 -20.44 42.89
N ALA A 901 60.36 -21.21 42.85
CA ALA A 901 61.59 -20.81 43.53
C ALA A 901 62.13 -19.48 42.97
N ARG A 902 62.58 -18.60 43.86
CA ARG A 902 63.11 -17.27 43.55
C ARG A 902 64.40 -17.33 42.73
N GLN A 903 64.45 -16.50 41.70
CA GLN A 903 65.60 -16.29 40.83
C GLN A 903 66.07 -14.82 40.89
N ASP A 904 67.28 -14.53 40.43
CA ASP A 904 67.82 -13.16 40.44
C ASP A 904 68.88 -12.90 39.35
N PHE A 905 69.01 -11.63 38.95
CA PHE A 905 69.95 -11.13 37.93
C PHE A 905 70.25 -9.62 38.10
N TRP A 906 71.24 -9.08 37.39
CA TRP A 906 71.59 -7.65 37.34
C TRP A 906 71.42 -7.06 35.94
N THR A 907 70.88 -5.85 35.82
CA THR A 907 70.93 -5.06 34.58
C THR A 907 72.19 -4.20 34.53
N ASN A 908 72.89 -4.14 33.38
CA ASN A 908 74.05 -3.27 33.13
C ASN A 908 74.17 -2.93 31.62
N HIS A 909 73.35 -1.99 31.15
CA HIS A 909 73.19 -1.60 29.75
C HIS A 909 74.19 -0.53 29.29
N TYR A 910 74.60 0.39 30.17
CA TYR A 910 75.55 1.46 29.86
C TYR A 910 76.66 1.60 30.92
N ASN A 911 77.92 1.52 30.49
CA ASN A 911 79.06 1.86 31.35
C ASN A 911 79.29 3.39 31.36
N PHE A 912 79.53 3.96 32.53
CA PHE A 912 79.71 5.40 32.74
C PHE A 912 81.18 5.73 33.03
N PRO A 913 81.68 6.91 32.57
CA PRO A 913 82.98 7.41 33.03
C PRO A 913 82.87 7.96 34.45
N PRO A 914 84.00 8.14 35.17
CA PRO A 914 83.96 8.66 36.52
C PRO A 914 83.41 10.09 36.55
N GLU A 915 82.72 10.46 37.62
CA GLU A 915 82.14 11.80 37.76
C GLU A 915 83.18 12.93 37.89
N PRO A 916 82.83 14.20 37.60
CA PRO A 916 83.73 15.33 37.82
C PRO A 916 84.07 15.53 39.29
N PHE A 917 85.35 15.69 39.60
CA PHE A 917 85.84 15.94 40.95
C PHE A 917 86.68 17.23 41.03
N PRO A 918 86.65 17.97 42.16
CA PRO A 918 87.35 19.25 42.26
C PRO A 918 88.86 19.09 42.45
N LEU A 919 89.66 19.92 41.80
CA LEU A 919 91.07 20.09 42.19
C LEU A 919 91.14 20.95 43.46
N MET A 920 91.96 20.56 44.44
CA MET A 920 92.01 21.25 45.75
C MET A 920 93.28 22.09 45.88
N GLU A 921 94.45 21.47 46.01
CA GLU A 921 95.74 22.16 46.10
C GLU A 921 96.75 21.58 45.11
N PRO A 922 97.69 22.38 44.59
CA PRO A 922 97.80 23.81 44.78
C PRO A 922 96.72 24.60 44.03
N LEU A 923 96.19 25.65 44.66
CA LEU A 923 95.30 26.60 43.99
C LEU A 923 95.97 27.22 42.74
N ALA A 924 95.15 27.70 41.81
CA ALA A 924 95.66 28.32 40.59
C ALA A 924 96.48 29.58 40.93
N GLY A 925 97.68 29.68 40.37
CA GLY A 925 98.62 30.78 40.59
C GLY A 925 99.56 30.61 41.80
N THR A 926 99.41 29.53 42.59
CA THR A 926 100.28 29.29 43.75
C THR A 926 101.75 29.14 43.33
N LYS A 927 102.62 29.85 44.04
CA LYS A 927 104.07 29.86 43.83
C LYS A 927 104.74 28.73 44.63
N GLN A 928 105.32 27.77 43.92
CA GLN A 928 106.00 26.61 44.50
C GLN A 928 107.50 26.83 44.58
N VAL A 929 108.01 26.84 45.81
CA VAL A 929 109.42 27.11 46.15
C VAL A 929 110.09 25.95 46.91
N VAL A 930 109.29 25.10 47.56
CA VAL A 930 109.74 23.92 48.32
C VAL A 930 110.09 22.75 47.40
N ALA A 931 110.90 21.81 47.89
CA ALA A 931 111.46 20.72 47.10
C ALA A 931 110.40 19.75 46.59
N ASN A 932 109.27 19.65 47.30
CA ASN A 932 108.15 18.80 46.94
C ASN A 932 106.86 19.63 46.89
N THR A 933 106.10 19.49 45.82
CA THR A 933 104.76 20.07 45.71
C THR A 933 103.73 18.99 46.02
N HIS A 934 102.86 19.27 46.98
CA HIS A 934 101.73 18.43 47.32
C HIS A 934 100.53 18.79 46.46
N PHE A 935 100.01 17.80 45.75
CA PHE A 935 98.79 17.89 44.95
C PHE A 935 97.68 17.13 45.66
N THR A 936 96.52 17.74 45.77
CA THR A 936 95.31 17.13 46.33
C THR A 936 94.11 17.47 45.46
N TRP A 937 93.19 16.53 45.34
CA TRP A 937 91.92 16.66 44.63
C TRP A 937 90.82 15.93 45.41
N GLY A 938 89.56 16.13 45.03
CA GLY A 938 88.44 15.37 45.58
C GLY A 938 88.38 13.96 44.97
N GLY A 939 87.80 13.01 45.71
CA GLY A 939 87.49 11.71 45.14
C GLY A 939 86.40 11.80 44.06
N THR A 940 86.41 10.83 43.15
CA THR A 940 85.33 10.58 42.20
C THR A 940 84.50 9.36 42.61
N VAL A 941 83.29 9.26 42.07
CA VAL A 941 82.45 8.07 42.07
C VAL A 941 82.08 7.73 40.63
N ASP A 942 81.70 6.48 40.39
CA ASP A 942 81.07 6.05 39.16
C ASP A 942 79.62 5.68 39.45
N TYR A 943 78.79 5.74 38.42
CA TYR A 943 77.44 5.20 38.46
C TYR A 943 77.42 3.68 38.31
N ASP A 944 78.50 3.09 37.81
CA ASP A 944 78.62 1.64 37.71
C ASP A 944 78.92 0.98 39.08
N PRO A 945 78.20 -0.11 39.43
CA PRO A 945 78.33 -0.73 40.74
C PRO A 945 79.66 -1.48 40.88
N ASN A 946 80.39 -1.17 41.96
CA ASN A 946 81.73 -1.70 42.32
C ASN A 946 82.93 -1.13 41.53
N SER A 947 82.77 -0.04 40.78
CA SER A 947 83.87 0.57 40.03
C SER A 947 85.02 1.04 40.92
N SER A 948 86.23 0.94 40.39
CA SER A 948 87.46 1.35 41.09
C SER A 948 88.27 2.31 40.23
N PHE A 949 88.83 3.36 40.85
CA PHE A 949 89.51 4.43 40.11
C PHE A 949 91.01 4.45 40.35
N THR A 950 91.73 4.75 39.28
CA THR A 950 93.11 5.21 39.37
C THR A 950 93.23 6.61 38.78
N TYR A 951 93.97 7.48 39.45
CA TYR A 951 94.19 8.85 39.03
C TYR A 951 95.53 9.00 38.31
N SER A 952 95.59 9.99 37.44
CA SER A 952 96.82 10.44 36.83
C SER A 952 96.93 11.96 36.84
N ILE A 953 97.99 12.46 37.45
CA ILE A 953 98.31 13.88 37.39
C ILE A 953 99.19 14.18 36.18
N GLN A 954 98.74 15.13 35.38
CA GLN A 954 99.36 15.55 34.13
C GLN A 954 99.84 16.99 34.25
N PHE A 955 100.97 17.30 33.63
CA PHE A 955 101.55 18.63 33.53
C PHE A 955 101.80 19.00 32.08
N SER A 956 101.51 20.25 31.72
CA SER A 956 101.71 20.79 30.37
C SER A 956 102.19 22.25 30.44
N PRO A 957 103.00 22.72 29.48
CA PRO A 957 103.37 24.14 29.40
C PRO A 957 102.19 25.03 28.99
N ASP A 958 101.11 24.46 28.45
CA ASP A 958 99.91 25.19 28.03
C ASP A 958 98.64 24.67 28.73
N SER A 959 97.61 25.51 28.75
CA SER A 959 96.36 25.21 29.47
C SER A 959 95.45 24.22 28.74
N THR A 960 95.73 23.90 27.48
CA THR A 960 94.90 23.00 26.66
C THR A 960 95.35 21.56 26.77
N PHE A 961 96.57 21.30 27.26
CA PHE A 961 97.14 19.96 27.42
C PHE A 961 97.17 19.15 26.12
N GLN A 962 97.29 19.84 24.97
CA GLN A 962 97.47 19.16 23.68
C GLN A 962 98.72 18.30 23.67
N TRP A 963 99.76 18.70 24.42
CA TRP A 963 100.90 17.86 24.74
C TRP A 963 101.08 17.76 26.25
N ILE A 964 101.07 16.53 26.76
CA ILE A 964 101.36 16.25 28.17
C ILE A 964 102.88 16.14 28.31
N ALA A 965 103.48 17.20 28.86
CA ALA A 965 104.92 17.27 29.07
C ALA A 965 105.41 16.24 30.06
N ARG A 966 104.59 15.97 31.08
CA ARG A 966 104.86 14.98 32.11
C ARG A 966 103.57 14.44 32.68
N GLN A 967 103.56 13.16 33.00
CA GLN A 967 102.44 12.49 33.64
C GLN A 967 102.93 11.57 34.74
N VAL A 968 102.16 11.48 35.83
CA VAL A 968 102.30 10.43 36.84
C VAL A 968 100.95 9.73 36.90
N ALA A 969 100.91 8.46 36.51
CA ALA A 969 99.70 7.65 36.41
C ALA A 969 99.65 6.55 37.48
N GLY A 970 98.45 5.98 37.72
CA GLY A 970 98.25 4.88 38.66
C GLY A 970 98.23 5.32 40.14
N VAL A 971 97.81 6.56 40.41
CA VAL A 971 97.68 7.08 41.76
C VAL A 971 96.33 6.61 42.31
N ASN A 972 96.34 5.73 43.32
CA ASN A 972 95.10 5.16 43.89
C ASN A 972 94.57 5.99 45.09
N ASP A 973 95.12 7.18 45.29
CA ASP A 973 94.74 8.11 46.34
C ASP A 973 94.46 9.49 45.73
N THR A 974 93.78 10.34 46.48
CA THR A 974 93.37 11.69 46.08
C THR A 974 94.42 12.76 46.37
N ALA A 975 95.62 12.32 46.75
CA ALA A 975 96.76 13.16 47.02
C ALA A 975 98.05 12.53 46.48
N ILE A 976 98.96 13.36 45.96
CA ILE A 976 100.31 12.93 45.61
C ILE A 976 101.32 14.04 45.85
N THR A 977 102.52 13.65 46.26
CA THR A 977 103.64 14.56 46.44
C THR A 977 104.65 14.34 45.32
N ILE A 978 104.97 15.40 44.58
CA ILE A 978 105.90 15.33 43.45
C ILE A 978 107.04 16.32 43.67
N ALA A 979 108.27 15.89 43.46
CA ALA A 979 109.45 16.75 43.55
C ALA A 979 109.31 17.96 42.60
N THR A 980 109.29 19.18 43.13
CA THR A 980 109.03 20.42 42.41
C THR A 980 110.01 20.64 41.26
N ASP A 981 111.27 20.25 41.43
CA ASP A 981 112.28 20.34 40.36
C ASP A 981 111.96 19.45 39.16
N THR A 982 111.24 18.35 39.37
CA THR A 982 110.81 17.47 38.27
C THR A 982 109.66 18.08 37.47
N ILE A 983 108.88 18.96 38.08
CA ILE A 983 107.82 19.75 37.44
C ILE A 983 108.41 20.99 36.79
N ALA A 984 109.45 21.60 37.39
CA ALA A 984 110.16 22.76 36.83
C ALA A 984 110.72 22.52 35.41
N LEU A 985 111.00 21.26 35.06
CA LEU A 985 111.40 20.85 33.71
C LEU A 985 110.33 21.12 32.64
N VAL A 986 109.05 21.21 33.03
CA VAL A 986 107.94 21.57 32.13
C VAL A 986 107.96 23.07 31.80
N GLY A 987 108.54 23.88 32.68
CA GLY A 987 108.67 25.33 32.55
C GLY A 987 108.39 26.05 33.88
N ALA A 988 108.63 27.36 33.92
CA ALA A 988 108.39 28.19 35.11
C ALA A 988 106.89 28.37 35.43
N TYR A 989 106.00 28.09 34.47
CA TYR A 989 104.57 28.29 34.61
C TYR A 989 103.73 27.10 34.12
N PRO A 990 103.94 25.89 34.68
CA PRO A 990 103.25 24.71 34.18
C PRO A 990 101.78 24.74 34.59
N PHE A 991 100.93 24.25 33.71
CA PHE A 991 99.57 23.86 34.05
C PHE A 991 99.58 22.42 34.55
N TRP A 992 98.72 22.12 35.51
CA TRP A 992 98.45 20.76 35.95
C TRP A 992 96.95 20.45 35.96
N ARG A 993 96.63 19.18 35.72
CA ARG A 993 95.29 18.62 35.88
C ARG A 993 95.39 17.18 36.36
N VAL A 994 94.29 16.64 36.86
CA VAL A 994 94.19 15.24 37.24
C VAL A 994 93.16 14.57 36.34
N VAL A 995 93.41 13.33 35.96
CA VAL A 995 92.48 12.50 35.20
C VAL A 995 92.18 11.26 36.03
N ALA A 996 90.92 11.00 36.35
CA ALA A 996 90.49 9.71 36.89
C ALA A 996 90.19 8.75 35.75
N VAL A 997 90.51 7.49 35.93
CA VAL A 997 90.21 6.39 35.01
C VAL A 997 89.59 5.27 35.84
N ASP A 998 88.40 4.81 35.45
CA ASP A 998 87.78 3.62 36.05
C ASP A 998 88.42 2.31 35.53
N ASP A 999 87.93 1.20 36.03
CA ASP A 999 88.31 -0.16 35.66
C ASP A 999 87.87 -0.58 34.26
N ASP A 1000 86.88 0.11 33.68
CA ASP A 1000 86.47 -0.06 32.28
C ASP A 1000 87.31 0.78 31.30
N GLY A 1001 88.21 1.60 31.83
CA GLY A 1001 89.15 2.43 31.07
C GLY A 1001 88.57 3.74 30.56
N LEU A 1002 87.36 4.12 31.00
CA LEU A 1002 86.77 5.42 30.70
C LEU A 1002 87.38 6.48 31.63
N MET A 1003 87.53 7.70 31.12
CA MET A 1003 88.37 8.72 31.76
C MET A 1003 87.62 10.03 31.98
N ARG A 1004 87.87 10.68 33.12
CA ARG A 1004 87.37 12.03 33.41
C ARG A 1004 88.45 12.97 33.93
N ILE A 1005 88.45 14.20 33.43
CA ILE A 1005 89.36 15.26 33.90
C ILE A 1005 88.77 15.92 35.14
N GLY A 1006 89.60 16.08 36.17
CA GLY A 1006 89.29 16.82 37.40
C GLY A 1006 89.41 18.34 37.24
N GLY A 1007 88.63 19.05 38.07
CA GLY A 1007 88.32 20.48 37.98
C GLY A 1007 86.86 20.63 37.54
N ILE A 1008 86.08 21.56 38.08
CA ILE A 1008 84.68 21.77 37.66
C ILE A 1008 84.51 23.22 37.18
N PRO A 1009 83.99 23.47 35.95
CA PRO A 1009 83.74 22.49 34.88
C PRO A 1009 85.04 22.28 34.09
N GLU A 1010 85.85 21.33 34.54
CA GLU A 1010 87.03 20.76 33.88
C GLU A 1010 88.15 21.73 33.49
N GLN A 1011 88.66 22.48 34.47
CA GLN A 1011 89.74 23.44 34.25
C GLN A 1011 91.05 22.99 34.89
N ALA A 1012 92.09 22.92 34.07
CA ALA A 1012 93.46 22.79 34.54
C ALA A 1012 93.93 24.04 35.29
N ARG A 1013 94.81 23.87 36.26
CA ARG A 1013 95.32 24.95 37.10
C ARG A 1013 96.74 25.32 36.72
N ARG A 1014 97.01 26.61 36.53
CA ARG A 1014 98.37 27.13 36.35
C ARG A 1014 99.07 27.19 37.70
N MET A 1015 100.34 26.80 37.76
CA MET A 1015 101.23 27.07 38.89
C MET A 1015 102.38 27.99 38.48
N ILE A 1016 103.08 28.53 39.46
CA ILE A 1016 104.31 29.29 39.27
C ILE A 1016 105.43 28.54 40.01
N ILE A 1017 106.44 28.06 39.30
CA ILE A 1017 107.58 27.41 39.91
C ILE A 1017 108.74 28.41 39.93
N LEU A 1018 109.09 28.88 41.12
CA LEU A 1018 110.21 29.79 41.31
C LEU A 1018 111.48 28.97 41.59
N PRO A 1019 112.62 29.23 40.95
CA PRO A 1019 113.85 28.54 41.30
C PRO A 1019 114.31 28.92 42.73
N PRO A 1020 115.00 28.01 43.45
CA PRO A 1020 115.44 28.27 44.82
C PRO A 1020 116.37 29.49 44.87
N GLY A 1021 116.09 30.43 45.79
CA GLY A 1021 116.83 31.68 45.92
C GLY A 1021 116.39 32.83 44.99
N ASP A 1022 115.30 32.66 44.22
CA ASP A 1022 114.66 33.72 43.44
C ASP A 1022 113.78 34.60 44.35
N ALA A 1023 114.46 35.37 45.18
CA ALA A 1023 113.84 36.14 46.25
C ALA A 1023 112.86 37.21 45.74
N ASN A 1024 113.03 37.69 44.50
CA ASN A 1024 112.16 38.69 43.91
C ASN A 1024 111.04 38.11 43.02
N SER A 1025 110.94 36.77 42.93
CA SER A 1025 109.96 36.05 42.10
C SER A 1025 110.02 36.37 40.61
N SER A 1026 111.20 36.71 40.08
CA SER A 1026 111.40 37.04 38.66
C SER A 1026 111.42 35.82 37.73
N GLY A 1027 111.47 34.62 38.30
CA GLY A 1027 111.68 33.35 37.61
C GLY A 1027 113.16 33.04 37.38
N ASN A 1028 114.11 33.91 37.77
CA ASN A 1028 115.54 33.74 37.55
C ASN A 1028 116.34 34.07 38.80
N VAL A 1029 117.28 33.19 39.17
CA VAL A 1029 118.18 33.42 40.32
C VAL A 1029 119.41 34.15 39.82
N THR A 1030 119.53 35.44 40.14
CA THR A 1030 120.59 36.33 39.69
C THR A 1030 121.19 37.15 40.85
N GLY A 1031 122.18 38.00 40.54
CA GLY A 1031 122.70 38.96 41.52
C GLY A 1031 121.64 39.93 42.08
N LEU A 1032 120.51 40.13 41.39
CA LEU A 1032 119.42 40.98 41.88
C LEU A 1032 118.69 40.36 43.07
N ASP A 1033 118.64 39.03 43.18
CA ASP A 1033 118.03 38.33 44.31
C ASP A 1033 118.86 38.48 45.58
N VAL A 1034 120.19 38.53 45.44
CA VAL A 1034 121.10 38.90 46.52
C VAL A 1034 120.79 40.31 47.03
N VAL A 1035 120.61 41.28 46.12
CA VAL A 1035 120.28 42.66 46.47
C VAL A 1035 118.89 42.73 47.13
N TYR A 1036 117.92 41.98 46.61
CA TYR A 1036 116.56 41.92 47.14
C TYR A 1036 116.55 41.38 48.58
N LEU A 1037 117.24 40.26 48.84
CA LEU A 1037 117.37 39.69 50.19
C LEU A 1037 118.11 40.63 51.16
N VAL A 1038 119.19 41.28 50.72
CA VAL A 1038 119.89 42.27 51.57
C VAL A 1038 118.97 43.45 51.93
N ASN A 1039 118.18 43.93 50.97
CA ASN A 1039 117.20 44.98 51.22
C ASN A 1039 116.10 44.51 52.18
N TYR A 1040 115.58 43.29 52.01
CA TYR A 1040 114.62 42.69 52.92
C TYR A 1040 115.15 42.59 54.37
N PHE A 1041 116.34 42.00 54.59
CA PHE A 1041 116.89 41.84 55.95
C PHE A 1041 117.30 43.15 56.63
N LYS A 1042 117.58 44.20 55.85
CA LYS A 1042 117.79 45.57 56.38
C LYS A 1042 116.49 46.34 56.57
N SER A 1043 115.34 45.69 56.39
CA SER A 1043 114.00 46.29 56.45
C SER A 1043 113.81 47.46 55.47
N LYS A 1044 114.47 47.39 54.31
CA LYS A 1044 114.40 48.39 53.22
C LYS A 1044 113.61 47.94 51.99
N GLY A 1045 113.21 46.67 51.92
CA GLY A 1045 112.42 46.09 50.83
C GLY A 1045 111.40 45.06 51.33
N PRO A 1046 110.41 44.68 50.49
CA PRO A 1046 109.40 43.69 50.85
C PRO A 1046 109.99 42.30 51.07
N ALA A 1047 109.27 41.46 51.83
CA ALA A 1047 109.61 40.05 51.96
C ALA A 1047 109.50 39.33 50.61
N PRO A 1048 110.30 38.27 50.36
CA PRO A 1048 110.03 37.32 49.29
C PRO A 1048 108.61 36.76 49.40
N ASP A 1049 107.95 36.49 48.27
CA ASP A 1049 106.58 35.96 48.21
C ASP A 1049 106.54 34.66 47.37
N PRO A 1050 106.35 33.49 47.98
CA PRO A 1050 106.32 33.25 49.43
C PRO A 1050 107.69 33.48 50.07
N LEU A 1051 107.76 33.62 51.40
CA LEU A 1051 109.02 33.93 52.10
C LEU A 1051 110.16 32.97 51.71
N LEU A 1052 109.85 31.68 51.57
CA LEU A 1052 110.77 30.62 51.17
C LEU A 1052 111.33 30.76 49.75
N ALA A 1053 110.80 31.63 48.89
CA ALA A 1053 111.41 31.95 47.59
C ALA A 1053 112.85 32.47 47.76
N GLY A 1054 113.13 33.12 48.89
CA GLY A 1054 114.45 33.61 49.24
C GLY A 1054 115.38 32.60 49.91
N ASP A 1055 114.93 31.38 50.22
CA ASP A 1055 115.79 30.31 50.74
C ASP A 1055 116.58 29.68 49.57
N ALA A 1056 117.88 29.95 49.56
CA ALA A 1056 118.77 29.46 48.51
C ALA A 1056 119.58 28.25 48.96
N ASN A 1057 119.81 28.09 50.26
CA ASN A 1057 120.63 27.01 50.81
C ASN A 1057 119.81 25.75 51.17
N GLY A 1058 118.48 25.84 51.08
CA GLY A 1058 117.54 24.76 51.31
C GLY A 1058 117.32 24.46 52.79
N SER A 1059 117.49 25.44 53.67
CA SER A 1059 117.34 25.29 55.13
C SER A 1059 115.90 25.33 55.62
N CYS A 1060 114.95 25.59 54.74
CA CYS A 1060 113.54 25.86 55.07
C CYS A 1060 113.34 27.14 55.88
N SER A 1061 114.28 28.06 55.77
CA SER A 1061 114.23 29.38 56.39
C SER A 1061 114.96 30.39 55.53
N THR A 1062 114.42 31.59 55.41
CA THR A 1062 115.04 32.67 54.64
C THR A 1062 115.75 33.61 55.60
N THR A 1063 117.08 33.50 55.66
CA THR A 1063 117.95 34.24 56.60
C THR A 1063 119.13 34.91 55.89
N GLY A 1064 119.93 35.69 56.62
CA GLY A 1064 121.16 36.28 56.07
C GLY A 1064 122.18 35.26 55.54
N LEU A 1065 122.05 33.97 55.90
CA LEU A 1065 122.87 32.90 55.36
C LEU A 1065 122.56 32.61 53.89
N ASP A 1066 121.34 32.84 53.43
CA ASP A 1066 120.92 32.66 52.03
C ASP A 1066 121.54 33.70 51.10
N VAL A 1067 121.66 34.95 51.57
CA VAL A 1067 122.45 36.00 50.89
C VAL A 1067 123.88 35.52 50.69
N THR A 1068 124.49 34.98 51.75
CA THR A 1068 125.89 34.53 51.72
C THR A 1068 126.05 33.33 50.79
N PHE A 1069 125.07 32.42 50.79
CA PHE A 1069 125.05 31.24 49.94
C PHE A 1069 124.96 31.60 48.45
N LEU A 1070 124.02 32.47 48.07
CA LEU A 1070 123.88 32.96 46.68
C LEU A 1070 125.14 33.67 46.19
N VAL A 1071 125.76 34.52 47.02
CA VAL A 1071 127.02 35.19 46.66
C VAL A 1071 128.14 34.18 46.41
N ARG A 1072 128.24 33.10 47.20
CA ARG A 1072 129.25 32.04 47.01
C ARG A 1072 128.96 31.21 45.75
N PHE A 1073 127.70 30.90 45.48
CA PHE A 1073 127.29 30.21 44.27
C PHE A 1073 127.64 31.00 43.01
N PHE A 1074 127.27 32.29 42.93
CA PHE A 1074 127.59 33.13 41.76
C PHE A 1074 129.09 33.37 41.57
N LYS A 1075 129.89 33.27 42.65
CA LYS A 1075 131.36 33.29 42.57
C LYS A 1075 131.98 31.93 42.19
N GLY A 1076 131.17 30.91 41.90
CA GLY A 1076 131.63 29.56 41.54
C GLY A 1076 132.25 28.76 42.69
N MET A 1077 132.08 29.21 43.94
CA MET A 1077 132.73 28.64 45.13
C MET A 1077 131.80 27.79 46.00
N GLY A 1078 130.54 27.61 45.61
CA GLY A 1078 129.53 26.87 46.36
C GLY A 1078 128.57 26.13 45.43
N PRO A 1079 127.79 25.16 45.95
CA PRO A 1079 126.83 24.39 45.16
C PRO A 1079 125.66 25.26 44.68
N ALA A 1080 124.92 24.75 43.69
CA ALA A 1080 123.72 25.43 43.17
C ALA A 1080 122.67 25.65 44.26
N PRO A 1081 121.86 26.73 44.17
CA PRO A 1081 120.74 26.93 45.05
C PRO A 1081 119.82 25.72 44.99
N ARG A 1082 119.35 25.31 46.16
CA ARG A 1082 118.54 24.11 46.31
C ARG A 1082 117.32 24.42 47.14
N ARG A 1083 116.21 23.76 46.82
CA ARG A 1083 114.94 23.96 47.50
C ARG A 1083 114.99 23.40 48.91
N CYS A 1084 114.20 24.00 49.80
CA CYS A 1084 113.90 23.44 51.12
C CYS A 1084 113.23 22.07 50.98
N ALA A 1085 113.78 21.05 51.63
CA ALA A 1085 113.16 19.73 51.74
C ALA A 1085 112.13 19.72 52.88
N GLN A 1086 110.94 20.26 52.62
CA GLN A 1086 109.76 20.01 53.46
C GLN A 1086 108.91 18.89 52.86
#